data_AF-A0A954D723-F1
#
_entry.id   AF-A0A954D723-F1
#
_cell.length_a   1.000
_cell.length_b   1.000
_cell.length_c   1.000
_cell.angle_alpha   90.00
_cell.angle_beta   90.00
_cell.angle_gamma   90.00
#
_symmetry.space_group_name_H-M   'P 1'
#
loop_
_entity.id
_entity.type
_entity.pdbx_description
1 polymer ?
#
loop_
_entity_poly.entity_id
_entity_poly.type
_entity_poly.pdbx_seq_one_letter_code
_entity_poly.pdbx_strand_id
1 'polypeptide(L)'
;MPTSRPFSLVASALFALAPASTALAQGLLSCDESSPVVRRIERADGSTTATAFTLSLPGETVLGATGLARHPASGLLYALVELNGQAGSELVTVNEDNGVCSSVGDTGDSFESIVFAPLPIELFAVTGETSSTGNPESLFSLSTVNATATLVATLGAGTAGEALAFDFDDLLLYHLSGSGTQNTDEILETIDPGTFTTSPIPLSGADASEVRAFFRSSLDATFYVADVATDSTVRFYTMSTAGELVLRGTMDHDCSGLAPDRPANDSCFSAIHLPELGTYFGSLEGATDLGNISCNAAASACGDVWYSFTAGSRGDLYVRTCGTNDLPGVDLGTCTVLSVYSSCTALLQNELECTTTTQTQCAGQDVGQFGDSLLRRVVFAGQTVWIRVSQRGDPNLAHFYPRPREFVLDIDFVPDNDDCIDAERIMPGETVTSTLIGATPDTVATCDCGGSGSLWYYFVAPTDGTFFADTCGTKAAFGTDTTLHLRQFNCGGQEYVCNDSATFACPGDDDAAVSWDMVAGEQLSIRVSAFCTASSAGGFFLRAEFYDSFGESCSGDGGDQMGCTDCPCTNNAPPGSVGGCTNSAGTSARLLASGSASVALPSGSTSDLRFGLSGAPPSAFGVLTSGDAIAPTNPASACFGLDSGIQSALFDGLRCAVGSTLRHGGRSADTNGDIGVTNGPWGGEGGPPAGIAAAGAGFAAGQTRAFQAILRDDPLLSCMRGLNTSQAVSVTFTP
;
A
#
# COMPACT_ATOMS: atom_id res chain seq x y z
N MET A 1 -5.55 -23.04 -21.79
CA MET A 1 -5.36 -23.74 -20.50
C MET A 1 -4.15 -23.11 -19.88
N PRO A 2 -4.26 -22.28 -18.83
CA PRO A 2 -3.07 -21.73 -18.20
C PRO A 2 -2.37 -22.88 -17.48
N THR A 3 -1.09 -23.05 -17.78
CA THR A 3 -0.23 -24.09 -17.26
C THR A 3 -0.03 -23.88 -15.76
N SER A 4 -0.51 -24.82 -14.96
CA SER A 4 -0.22 -24.93 -13.54
C SER A 4 1.30 -24.91 -13.33
N ARG A 5 1.78 -23.97 -12.50
CA ARG A 5 3.16 -23.94 -11.99
C ARG A 5 3.55 -25.35 -11.51
N PRO A 6 4.69 -25.93 -11.93
CA PRO A 6 5.24 -27.10 -11.26
C PRO A 6 5.80 -26.65 -9.91
N PHE A 7 5.07 -26.93 -8.83
CA PHE A 7 5.61 -26.78 -7.47
C PHE A 7 6.76 -27.76 -7.30
N SER A 8 7.96 -27.22 -7.10
CA SER A 8 9.13 -28.01 -6.72
C SER A 8 8.97 -28.47 -5.27
N LEU A 9 8.78 -29.78 -5.10
CA LEU A 9 8.85 -30.48 -3.82
C LEU A 9 10.18 -30.20 -3.11
N VAL A 10 10.18 -29.32 -2.12
CA VAL A 10 11.13 -29.33 -0.99
C VAL A 10 10.37 -28.93 0.29
N ALA A 11 9.35 -29.71 0.66
CA ALA A 11 8.77 -29.67 2.00
C ALA A 11 9.40 -30.79 2.83
N SER A 12 10.69 -30.68 3.11
CA SER A 12 11.37 -31.49 4.12
C SER A 12 12.67 -30.78 4.50
N ALA A 13 12.70 -30.30 5.74
CA ALA A 13 13.83 -29.67 6.42
C ALA A 13 14.23 -28.25 5.95
N LEU A 14 13.38 -27.25 6.27
CA LEU A 14 13.86 -25.90 6.59
C LEU A 14 12.83 -25.12 7.45
N PHE A 15 12.51 -25.64 8.64
CA PHE A 15 11.90 -24.82 9.73
C PHE A 15 13.01 -24.02 10.44
N ALA A 16 13.77 -23.24 9.67
CA ALA A 16 14.85 -22.41 10.18
C ALA A 16 14.59 -20.96 9.78
N LEU A 17 14.09 -20.19 10.76
CA LEU A 17 14.05 -18.72 10.79
C LEU A 17 13.25 -18.07 9.65
N ALA A 18 11.93 -18.27 9.67
CA ALA A 18 11.04 -17.20 9.23
C ALA A 18 11.21 -16.01 10.20
N PRO A 19 11.16 -14.74 9.74
CA PRO A 19 11.05 -13.61 10.66
C PRO A 19 9.86 -13.86 11.60
N ALA A 20 10.06 -13.61 12.90
CA ALA A 20 9.07 -13.85 13.94
C ALA A 20 7.69 -13.38 13.46
N SER A 21 6.74 -14.32 13.38
CA SER A 21 5.39 -14.02 12.94
C SER A 21 4.79 -12.95 13.84
N THR A 22 3.97 -12.08 13.27
CA THR A 22 3.15 -11.13 14.03
C THR A 22 2.18 -11.84 14.98
N ALA A 23 2.00 -13.17 14.89
CA ALA A 23 1.23 -13.98 15.83
C ALA A 23 1.88 -14.09 17.22
N LEU A 24 3.21 -13.98 17.34
CA LEU A 24 3.92 -13.99 18.63
C LEU A 24 3.83 -12.66 19.41
N ALA A 25 3.26 -11.61 18.82
CA ALA A 25 3.11 -10.30 19.47
C ALA A 25 1.79 -10.14 20.24
N GLN A 26 0.92 -11.16 20.25
CA GLN A 26 -0.31 -11.14 21.01
C GLN A 26 -0.02 -11.29 22.52
N GLY A 27 -0.66 -10.48 23.36
CA GLY A 27 -0.50 -10.54 24.82
C GLY A 27 -1.46 -11.51 25.49
N LEU A 28 -1.44 -11.52 26.82
CA LEU A 28 -2.48 -12.13 27.65
C LEU A 28 -3.27 -11.04 28.38
N LEU A 29 -4.51 -11.37 28.73
CA LEU A 29 -5.30 -10.64 29.70
C LEU A 29 -5.10 -11.26 31.07
N SER A 30 -4.90 -10.43 32.09
CA SER A 30 -4.88 -10.83 33.49
C SER A 30 -5.90 -10.04 34.30
N CYS A 31 -6.72 -10.75 35.10
CA CYS A 31 -7.57 -10.10 36.09
C CYS A 31 -6.91 -10.07 37.47
N ASP A 32 -7.44 -9.20 38.32
CA ASP A 32 -6.94 -8.91 39.66
C ASP A 32 -8.06 -9.24 40.65
N GLU A 33 -7.76 -10.06 41.65
CA GLU A 33 -8.74 -10.41 42.67
C GLU A 33 -9.13 -9.20 43.52
N SER A 34 -8.18 -8.30 43.76
CA SER A 34 -8.34 -7.18 44.68
C SER A 34 -8.85 -5.90 44.02
N SER A 35 -9.00 -5.90 42.69
CA SER A 35 -9.46 -4.73 41.93
C SER A 35 -10.22 -5.12 40.67
N PRO A 36 -11.19 -4.33 40.20
CA PRO A 36 -11.94 -4.62 38.98
C PRO A 36 -11.11 -4.39 37.70
N VAL A 37 -9.78 -4.29 37.78
CA VAL A 37 -8.91 -3.92 36.66
C VAL A 37 -8.42 -5.16 35.94
N VAL A 38 -8.64 -5.21 34.63
CA VAL A 38 -8.01 -6.20 33.74
C VAL A 38 -6.83 -5.53 33.03
N ARG A 39 -5.69 -6.21 33.01
CA ARG A 39 -4.44 -5.72 32.42
C ARG A 39 -4.07 -6.56 31.19
N ARG A 40 -3.36 -5.94 30.26
CA ARG A 40 -2.64 -6.64 29.20
C ARG A 40 -1.23 -6.89 29.72
N ILE A 41 -0.78 -8.13 29.60
CA ILE A 41 0.57 -8.55 30.02
C ILE A 41 1.33 -9.17 28.86
N GLU A 42 2.65 -9.04 28.90
CA GLU A 42 3.57 -9.65 27.96
C GLU A 42 3.78 -11.13 28.29
N ARG A 43 3.79 -12.00 27.27
CA ARG A 43 3.99 -13.45 27.46
C ARG A 43 5.42 -13.79 27.87
N ALA A 44 6.38 -12.96 27.49
CA ALA A 44 7.78 -13.21 27.75
C ALA A 44 8.13 -13.20 29.25
N ASP A 45 7.51 -12.32 30.03
CA ASP A 45 7.88 -12.08 31.43
C ASP A 45 6.72 -11.74 32.38
N GLY A 46 5.48 -11.63 31.88
CA GLY A 46 4.31 -11.28 32.68
C GLY A 46 4.22 -9.80 33.04
N SER A 47 5.05 -8.94 32.44
CA SER A 47 5.01 -7.50 32.69
C SER A 47 3.75 -6.85 32.13
N THR A 48 3.16 -5.92 32.88
CA THR A 48 1.98 -5.15 32.44
C THR A 48 2.37 -4.18 31.32
N THR A 49 1.75 -4.32 30.15
CA THR A 49 1.96 -3.43 29.00
C THR A 49 0.94 -2.29 28.98
N ALA A 50 -0.29 -2.54 29.42
CA ALA A 50 -1.35 -1.55 29.54
C ALA A 50 -2.46 -2.03 30.47
N THR A 51 -3.27 -1.09 30.98
CA THR A 51 -4.62 -1.44 31.45
C THR A 51 -5.48 -1.77 30.24
N ALA A 52 -6.12 -2.95 30.23
CA ALA A 52 -7.03 -3.35 29.16
C ALA A 52 -8.36 -2.60 29.30
N PHE A 53 -9.00 -2.74 30.46
CA PHE A 53 -10.28 -2.14 30.82
C PHE A 53 -10.57 -2.36 32.31
N THR A 54 -11.60 -1.69 32.82
CA THR A 54 -12.11 -1.89 34.19
C THR A 54 -13.48 -2.53 34.12
N LEU A 55 -13.65 -3.67 34.78
CA LEU A 55 -14.90 -4.40 34.88
C LEU A 55 -15.96 -3.55 35.59
N SER A 56 -17.13 -3.44 34.95
CA SER A 56 -18.29 -2.74 35.52
C SER A 56 -19.57 -3.48 35.19
N LEU A 57 -20.37 -3.78 36.21
CA LEU A 57 -21.67 -4.42 36.05
C LEU A 57 -22.78 -3.42 36.43
N PRO A 58 -23.68 -3.03 35.50
CA PRO A 58 -24.69 -2.02 35.79
C PRO A 58 -25.58 -2.36 36.99
N GLY A 59 -25.59 -1.49 37.99
CA GLY A 59 -26.38 -1.66 39.22
C GLY A 59 -25.60 -2.28 40.38
N GLU A 60 -24.42 -2.84 40.12
CA GLU A 60 -23.60 -3.55 41.09
C GLU A 60 -22.25 -2.86 41.32
N THR A 61 -21.55 -3.26 42.38
CA THR A 61 -20.17 -2.84 42.66
C THR A 61 -19.24 -4.03 42.53
N VAL A 62 -18.41 -4.04 41.49
CA VAL A 62 -17.39 -5.07 41.27
C VAL A 62 -16.17 -4.78 42.15
N LEU A 63 -15.76 -5.77 42.94
CA LEU A 63 -14.60 -5.69 43.83
C LEU A 63 -13.33 -6.18 43.14
N GLY A 64 -13.44 -7.26 42.37
CA GLY A 64 -12.38 -7.85 41.57
C GLY A 64 -12.89 -9.05 40.78
N ALA A 65 -11.98 -9.89 40.30
CA ALA A 65 -12.32 -11.09 39.55
C ALA A 65 -11.36 -12.24 39.87
N THR A 66 -11.85 -13.47 39.79
CA THR A 66 -11.11 -14.70 40.14
C THR A 66 -10.98 -15.66 38.96
N GLY A 67 -11.34 -15.25 37.75
CA GLY A 67 -11.20 -16.15 36.61
C GLY A 67 -11.54 -15.46 35.31
N LEU A 68 -10.79 -15.82 34.27
CA LEU A 68 -11.02 -15.39 32.89
C LEU A 68 -11.03 -16.61 31.99
N ALA A 69 -12.03 -16.73 31.13
CA ALA A 69 -12.04 -17.75 30.09
C ALA A 69 -12.63 -17.18 28.81
N ARG A 70 -12.00 -17.45 27.67
CA ARG A 70 -12.54 -17.06 26.38
C ARG A 70 -13.31 -18.21 25.76
N HIS A 71 -14.55 -17.95 25.36
CA HIS A 71 -15.36 -18.95 24.69
C HIS A 71 -14.71 -19.35 23.37
N PRO A 72 -14.43 -20.65 23.14
CA PRO A 72 -13.57 -21.06 22.04
C PRO A 72 -14.19 -20.81 20.66
N ALA A 73 -15.52 -20.85 20.55
CA ALA A 73 -16.21 -20.56 19.30
C ALA A 73 -16.35 -19.03 19.04
N SER A 74 -17.11 -18.32 19.89
CA SER A 74 -17.43 -16.90 19.70
C SER A 74 -16.33 -15.90 20.04
N GLY A 75 -15.30 -16.31 20.77
CA GLY A 75 -14.32 -15.40 21.32
C GLY A 75 -14.86 -14.49 22.43
N LEU A 76 -16.10 -14.66 22.89
CA LEU A 76 -16.65 -13.91 24.02
C LEU A 76 -15.83 -14.17 25.29
N LEU A 77 -15.39 -13.11 25.96
CA LEU A 77 -14.69 -13.21 27.23
C LEU A 77 -15.69 -13.38 28.38
N TYR A 78 -15.51 -14.44 29.17
CA TYR A 78 -16.20 -14.69 30.43
C TYR A 78 -15.28 -14.36 31.58
N ALA A 79 -15.87 -13.86 32.66
CA ALA A 79 -15.18 -13.63 33.92
C ALA A 79 -16.02 -14.09 35.11
N LEU A 80 -15.36 -14.54 36.16
CA LEU A 80 -15.93 -14.66 37.49
C LEU A 80 -15.63 -13.37 38.24
N VAL A 81 -16.66 -12.61 38.59
CA VAL A 81 -16.51 -11.34 39.30
C VAL A 81 -17.04 -11.43 40.72
N GLU A 82 -16.36 -10.74 41.62
CA GLU A 82 -16.81 -10.59 43.00
C GLU A 82 -17.63 -9.31 43.14
N LEU A 83 -18.85 -9.43 43.65
CA LEU A 83 -19.75 -8.31 43.85
C LEU A 83 -19.89 -7.97 45.33
N ASN A 84 -19.92 -6.68 45.63
CA ASN A 84 -20.13 -6.21 47.00
C ASN A 84 -21.51 -6.63 47.52
N GLY A 85 -21.54 -7.54 48.49
CA GLY A 85 -22.77 -8.01 49.13
C GLY A 85 -23.39 -9.27 48.51
N GLN A 86 -22.75 -9.87 47.50
CA GLN A 86 -23.06 -11.22 47.03
C GLN A 86 -22.19 -12.25 47.75
N ALA A 87 -22.75 -13.43 48.01
CA ALA A 87 -21.97 -14.58 48.43
C ALA A 87 -21.70 -15.45 47.21
N GLY A 88 -20.46 -15.85 46.99
CA GLY A 88 -20.04 -16.54 45.77
C GLY A 88 -19.75 -15.58 44.61
N SER A 89 -19.39 -16.17 43.47
CA SER A 89 -18.97 -15.46 42.26
C SER A 89 -20.16 -15.18 41.34
N GLU A 90 -20.17 -14.03 40.67
CA GLU A 90 -21.07 -13.74 39.56
C GLU A 90 -20.39 -14.13 38.25
N LEU A 91 -21.02 -14.97 37.43
CA LEU A 91 -20.54 -15.24 36.08
C LEU A 91 -21.02 -14.12 35.16
N VAL A 92 -20.10 -13.49 34.43
CA VAL A 92 -20.41 -12.41 33.48
C VAL A 92 -19.77 -12.66 32.11
N THR A 93 -20.35 -12.04 31.09
CA THR A 93 -19.67 -11.79 29.81
C THR A 93 -19.15 -10.36 29.79
N VAL A 94 -18.00 -10.14 29.16
CA VAL A 94 -17.30 -8.85 29.17
C VAL A 94 -17.25 -8.23 27.77
N ASN A 95 -17.67 -6.98 27.64
CA ASN A 95 -17.35 -6.16 26.47
C ASN A 95 -15.94 -5.58 26.63
N GLU A 96 -14.97 -6.13 25.90
CA GLU A 96 -13.56 -5.75 26.03
C GLU A 96 -13.24 -4.35 25.49
N ASP A 97 -14.15 -3.70 24.75
CA ASP A 97 -13.93 -2.33 24.26
C ASP A 97 -14.09 -1.30 25.38
N ASN A 98 -14.82 -1.63 26.46
CA ASN A 98 -15.15 -0.70 27.54
C ASN A 98 -15.23 -1.31 28.95
N GLY A 99 -15.06 -2.62 29.10
CA GLY A 99 -15.14 -3.34 30.38
C GLY A 99 -16.55 -3.50 30.94
N VAL A 100 -17.60 -3.13 30.20
CA VAL A 100 -18.99 -3.31 30.66
C VAL A 100 -19.36 -4.79 30.61
N CYS A 101 -19.76 -5.31 31.76
CA CYS A 101 -20.15 -6.68 31.99
C CYS A 101 -21.66 -6.85 31.80
N SER A 102 -22.06 -8.01 31.25
CA SER A 102 -23.43 -8.49 31.27
C SER A 102 -23.52 -9.74 32.15
N SER A 103 -24.38 -9.68 33.16
CA SER A 103 -24.63 -10.82 34.07
C SER A 103 -25.15 -12.03 33.30
N VAL A 104 -24.53 -13.18 33.56
CA VAL A 104 -25.06 -14.51 33.21
C VAL A 104 -25.82 -15.07 34.41
N GLY A 105 -25.30 -14.85 35.63
CA GLY A 105 -25.99 -15.12 36.88
C GLY A 105 -25.05 -15.41 38.05
N ASP A 106 -25.66 -15.48 39.23
CA ASP A 106 -25.00 -15.91 40.47
C ASP A 106 -24.71 -17.42 40.41
N THR A 107 -23.45 -17.78 40.59
CA THR A 107 -23.01 -19.18 40.57
C THR A 107 -23.39 -19.93 41.85
N GLY A 108 -23.68 -19.20 42.94
CA GLY A 108 -24.05 -19.75 44.23
C GLY A 108 -22.89 -20.33 45.05
N ASP A 109 -21.65 -20.24 44.56
CA ASP A 109 -20.44 -20.60 45.30
C ASP A 109 -19.23 -19.74 44.89
N SER A 110 -18.12 -19.85 45.63
CA SER A 110 -16.86 -19.15 45.32
C SER A 110 -15.98 -20.03 44.42
N PHE A 111 -15.81 -19.60 43.18
CA PHE A 111 -14.97 -20.27 42.18
C PHE A 111 -13.67 -19.49 41.95
N GLU A 112 -12.55 -20.22 41.84
CA GLU A 112 -11.19 -19.67 41.75
C GLU A 112 -10.59 -19.73 40.34
N SER A 113 -11.19 -20.50 39.44
CA SER A 113 -10.76 -20.57 38.05
C SER A 113 -11.87 -21.12 37.16
N ILE A 114 -11.88 -20.68 35.90
CA ILE A 114 -12.79 -21.17 34.85
C ILE A 114 -12.02 -21.50 33.59
N VAL A 115 -12.47 -22.51 32.86
CA VAL A 115 -11.90 -22.86 31.55
C VAL A 115 -12.96 -23.50 30.65
N PHE A 116 -12.90 -23.24 29.35
CA PHE A 116 -13.72 -23.97 28.39
C PHE A 116 -13.02 -25.25 27.95
N ALA A 117 -13.68 -26.39 28.13
CA ALA A 117 -13.37 -27.58 27.35
C ALA A 117 -14.27 -27.57 26.11
N PRO A 118 -13.78 -27.96 24.93
CA PRO A 118 -14.49 -27.73 23.68
C PRO A 118 -15.38 -28.88 23.18
N LEU A 119 -15.45 -30.02 23.88
CA LEU A 119 -16.09 -31.24 23.38
C LEU A 119 -17.00 -31.96 24.40
N PRO A 120 -18.31 -31.64 24.42
CA PRO A 120 -18.93 -30.45 23.84
C PRO A 120 -18.38 -29.16 24.47
N ILE A 121 -18.61 -27.99 23.86
CA ILE A 121 -18.19 -26.74 24.50
C ILE A 121 -18.91 -26.59 25.84
N GLU A 122 -18.16 -26.73 26.91
CA GLU A 122 -18.61 -26.72 28.29
C GLU A 122 -17.65 -25.86 29.11
N LEU A 123 -18.22 -25.02 29.97
CA LEU A 123 -17.46 -24.18 30.89
C LEU A 123 -17.28 -24.96 32.18
N PHE A 124 -16.03 -25.28 32.52
CA PHE A 124 -15.66 -25.88 33.79
C PHE A 124 -15.17 -24.81 34.75
N ALA A 125 -15.39 -25.04 36.04
CA ALA A 125 -14.92 -24.19 37.12
C ALA A 125 -14.44 -25.05 38.29
N VAL A 126 -13.49 -24.53 39.07
CA VAL A 126 -13.02 -25.16 40.31
C VAL A 126 -13.27 -24.25 41.50
N THR A 127 -13.76 -24.82 42.59
CA THR A 127 -13.95 -24.13 43.86
C THR A 127 -12.68 -24.14 44.69
N GLY A 128 -12.38 -23.02 45.34
CA GLY A 128 -11.32 -22.91 46.33
C GLY A 128 -11.69 -23.49 47.69
N GLU A 129 -10.77 -23.36 48.63
CA GLU A 129 -10.92 -23.70 50.05
C GLU A 129 -12.10 -22.99 50.74
N THR A 130 -12.49 -21.82 50.19
CA THR A 130 -13.50 -20.96 50.79
C THR A 130 -14.93 -21.27 50.29
N SER A 131 -15.14 -22.41 49.62
CA SER A 131 -16.46 -22.86 49.15
C SER A 131 -17.54 -22.68 50.24
N SER A 132 -18.51 -21.83 49.92
CA SER A 132 -19.66 -21.48 50.74
C SER A 132 -20.70 -22.60 50.81
N THR A 133 -20.66 -23.55 49.85
CA THR A 133 -21.58 -24.69 49.80
C THR A 133 -21.02 -25.97 50.42
N GLY A 134 -19.76 -25.95 50.88
CA GLY A 134 -19.11 -27.09 51.52
C GLY A 134 -18.54 -28.12 50.55
N ASN A 135 -18.25 -27.72 49.31
CA ASN A 135 -17.56 -28.52 48.30
C ASN A 135 -16.24 -27.81 47.92
N PRO A 136 -15.24 -27.74 48.83
CA PRO A 136 -13.92 -27.22 48.47
C PRO A 136 -13.24 -28.13 47.44
N GLU A 137 -12.28 -27.58 46.70
CA GLU A 137 -11.45 -28.30 45.73
C GLU A 137 -12.29 -29.11 44.74
N SER A 138 -13.38 -28.58 44.21
CA SER A 138 -14.33 -29.39 43.45
C SER A 138 -14.52 -28.84 42.04
N LEU A 139 -14.53 -29.74 41.07
CA LEU A 139 -14.80 -29.45 39.66
C LEU A 139 -16.31 -29.38 39.44
N PHE A 140 -16.76 -28.29 38.84
CA PHE A 140 -18.13 -28.06 38.42
C PHE A 140 -18.19 -27.77 36.93
N SER A 141 -19.34 -28.04 36.32
CA SER A 141 -19.73 -27.39 35.07
C SER A 141 -20.66 -26.22 35.34
N LEU A 142 -20.43 -25.10 34.64
CA LEU A 142 -21.21 -23.88 34.73
C LEU A 142 -22.03 -23.68 33.46
N SER A 143 -23.32 -23.40 33.63
CA SER A 143 -24.18 -23.01 32.51
C SER A 143 -23.84 -21.61 32.01
N THR A 144 -23.51 -21.49 30.72
CA THR A 144 -23.31 -20.19 30.05
C THR A 144 -24.61 -19.41 29.81
N VAL A 145 -25.77 -19.99 30.17
CA VAL A 145 -27.09 -19.37 29.99
C VAL A 145 -27.56 -18.69 31.28
N ASN A 146 -27.22 -19.25 32.43
CA ASN A 146 -27.79 -18.82 33.72
C ASN A 146 -26.87 -19.08 34.93
N ALA A 147 -25.59 -19.37 34.71
CA ALA A 147 -24.56 -19.60 35.72
C ALA A 147 -24.81 -20.77 36.70
N THR A 148 -25.83 -21.60 36.46
CA THR A 148 -26.11 -22.75 37.34
C THR A 148 -24.89 -23.68 37.38
N ALA A 149 -24.36 -23.90 38.59
CA ALA A 149 -23.25 -24.80 38.84
C ALA A 149 -23.73 -26.23 39.09
N THR A 150 -23.12 -27.20 38.39
CA THR A 150 -23.37 -28.63 38.57
C THR A 150 -22.09 -29.32 39.01
N LEU A 151 -22.07 -29.94 40.18
CA LEU A 151 -20.90 -30.67 40.68
C LEU A 151 -20.61 -31.86 39.75
N VAL A 152 -19.36 -31.95 39.31
CA VAL A 152 -18.88 -32.96 38.38
C VAL A 152 -17.98 -33.97 39.09
N ALA A 153 -16.97 -33.48 39.81
CA ALA A 153 -16.03 -34.31 40.55
C ALA A 153 -15.49 -33.54 41.75
N THR A 154 -15.16 -34.26 42.83
CA THR A 154 -14.38 -33.70 43.94
C THR A 154 -12.91 -33.94 43.62
N LEU A 155 -12.15 -32.87 43.53
CA LEU A 155 -10.69 -32.87 43.57
C LEU A 155 -10.32 -32.77 45.07
N GLY A 156 -9.17 -33.27 45.50
CA GLY A 156 -8.97 -33.47 46.95
C GLY A 156 -7.56 -33.83 47.30
N ALA A 157 -6.65 -33.24 46.54
CA ALA A 157 -5.24 -33.54 46.59
C ALA A 157 -4.41 -32.28 46.96
N GLY A 158 -4.98 -31.08 46.84
CA GLY A 158 -4.34 -29.81 47.14
C GLY A 158 -4.71 -29.27 48.52
N THR A 159 -4.37 -28.01 48.79
CA THR A 159 -4.76 -27.32 50.03
C THR A 159 -5.04 -25.83 49.84
N ALA A 160 -4.43 -25.15 48.86
CA ALA A 160 -4.61 -23.73 48.56
C ALA A 160 -4.17 -23.46 47.13
N GLY A 161 -4.80 -22.49 46.46
CA GLY A 161 -4.62 -22.25 45.03
C GLY A 161 -5.33 -23.31 44.19
N GLU A 162 -6.17 -22.89 43.27
CA GLU A 162 -6.96 -23.78 42.41
C GLU A 162 -7.04 -23.16 41.02
N ALA A 163 -6.32 -23.75 40.05
CA ALA A 163 -6.29 -23.22 38.70
C ALA A 163 -6.50 -24.30 37.65
N LEU A 164 -7.27 -23.96 36.62
CA LEU A 164 -7.61 -24.84 35.52
C LEU A 164 -7.08 -24.30 34.20
N ALA A 165 -6.46 -25.17 33.41
CA ALA A 165 -6.18 -24.94 32.00
C ALA A 165 -6.74 -26.10 31.16
N PHE A 166 -6.86 -25.89 29.85
CA PHE A 166 -7.24 -26.95 28.91
C PHE A 166 -6.22 -26.98 27.80
N ASP A 167 -5.68 -28.17 27.49
CA ASP A 167 -4.78 -28.34 26.36
C ASP A 167 -5.54 -28.89 25.14
N PHE A 168 -5.46 -28.13 24.05
CA PHE A 168 -6.09 -28.48 22.78
C PHE A 168 -5.38 -29.62 22.05
N ASP A 169 -4.12 -29.89 22.40
CA ASP A 169 -3.31 -30.92 21.74
C ASP A 169 -3.63 -32.34 22.25
N ASP A 170 -3.90 -32.50 23.54
CA ASP A 170 -4.22 -33.79 24.16
C ASP A 170 -5.68 -33.94 24.63
N LEU A 171 -6.46 -32.85 24.57
CA LEU A 171 -7.86 -32.76 24.95
C LEU A 171 -8.13 -32.98 26.45
N LEU A 172 -7.16 -32.70 27.31
CA LEU A 172 -7.27 -32.84 28.76
C LEU A 172 -7.40 -31.47 29.43
N LEU A 173 -8.14 -31.46 30.54
CA LEU A 173 -8.04 -30.40 31.53
C LEU A 173 -6.77 -30.63 32.34
N TYR A 174 -6.08 -29.56 32.70
CA TYR A 174 -4.97 -29.55 33.62
C TYR A 174 -5.40 -28.78 34.86
N HIS A 175 -5.21 -29.40 36.02
CA HIS A 175 -5.53 -28.83 37.31
C HIS A 175 -4.24 -28.70 38.12
N LEU A 176 -3.97 -27.49 38.61
CA LEU A 176 -2.82 -27.19 39.43
C LEU A 176 -3.30 -26.55 40.74
N SER A 177 -3.00 -27.22 41.84
CA SER A 177 -3.40 -26.78 43.18
C SER A 177 -2.35 -27.07 44.24
N GLY A 178 -2.57 -26.53 45.43
CA GLY A 178 -1.77 -26.79 46.62
C GLY A 178 -0.65 -25.79 46.91
N SER A 179 -0.28 -25.74 48.19
CA SER A 179 0.78 -24.88 48.71
C SER A 179 1.70 -25.65 49.66
N GLY A 180 3.01 -25.64 49.41
CA GLY A 180 3.99 -26.14 50.37
C GLY A 180 5.21 -26.79 49.73
N THR A 181 5.29 -28.11 49.82
CA THR A 181 6.38 -28.90 49.26
C THR A 181 5.97 -29.41 47.89
N GLN A 182 6.72 -29.04 46.85
CA GLN A 182 6.54 -29.57 45.50
C GLN A 182 6.31 -31.09 45.45
N ASN A 183 5.34 -31.55 44.65
CA ASN A 183 4.94 -32.95 44.49
C ASN A 183 4.38 -33.66 45.74
N THR A 184 4.21 -32.93 46.84
CA THR A 184 3.63 -33.46 48.08
C THR A 184 2.37 -32.68 48.45
N ASP A 185 2.51 -31.36 48.54
CA ASP A 185 1.43 -30.44 48.84
C ASP A 185 0.92 -29.77 47.55
N GLU A 186 1.81 -29.45 46.61
CA GLU A 186 1.45 -29.00 45.25
C GLU A 186 1.19 -30.19 44.32
N ILE A 187 0.03 -30.18 43.67
CA ILE A 187 -0.46 -31.22 42.79
C ILE A 187 -0.74 -30.64 41.41
N LEU A 188 -0.07 -31.21 40.40
CA LEU A 188 -0.48 -31.09 39.01
C LEU A 188 -1.13 -32.41 38.58
N GLU A 189 -2.29 -32.33 37.96
CA GLU A 189 -2.99 -33.49 37.43
C GLU A 189 -3.73 -33.17 36.14
N THR A 190 -3.86 -34.17 35.26
CA THR A 190 -4.77 -34.09 34.13
C THR A 190 -6.13 -34.65 34.51
N ILE A 191 -7.19 -34.09 33.96
CA ILE A 191 -8.56 -34.56 34.10
C ILE A 191 -9.13 -34.79 32.69
N ASP A 192 -9.57 -36.01 32.42
CA ASP A 192 -10.32 -36.31 31.19
C ASP A 192 -11.74 -35.70 31.32
N PRO A 193 -12.15 -34.75 30.47
CA PRO A 193 -13.44 -34.05 30.63
C PRO A 193 -14.67 -34.92 30.31
N GLY A 194 -14.50 -36.12 29.73
CA GLY A 194 -15.59 -37.05 29.46
C GLY A 194 -15.80 -38.10 30.55
N THR A 195 -14.76 -38.42 31.31
CA THR A 195 -14.77 -39.47 32.35
C THR A 195 -14.48 -38.95 33.75
N PHE A 196 -13.92 -37.74 33.86
CA PHE A 196 -13.44 -37.10 35.09
C PHE A 196 -12.38 -37.93 35.82
N THR A 197 -11.64 -38.74 35.07
CA THR A 197 -10.52 -39.51 35.61
C THR A 197 -9.32 -38.59 35.77
N THR A 198 -8.76 -38.53 36.98
CA THR A 198 -7.54 -37.77 37.28
C THR A 198 -6.29 -38.61 37.04
N SER A 199 -5.20 -37.97 36.62
CA SER A 199 -3.87 -38.61 36.52
C SER A 199 -2.78 -37.62 36.96
N PRO A 200 -1.97 -37.94 37.98
CA PRO A 200 -0.98 -37.01 38.51
C PRO A 200 0.20 -36.84 37.56
N ILE A 201 0.71 -35.61 37.46
CA ILE A 201 1.95 -35.24 36.77
C ILE A 201 2.93 -34.72 37.82
N PRO A 202 4.13 -35.30 37.93
CA PRO A 202 5.16 -34.75 38.81
C PRO A 202 5.60 -33.35 38.34
N LEU A 203 5.45 -32.35 39.20
CA LEU A 203 6.04 -31.03 39.06
C LEU A 203 7.56 -31.10 39.15
N SER A 204 8.23 -30.22 38.41
CA SER A 204 9.68 -30.06 38.44
C SER A 204 10.08 -28.64 38.06
N GLY A 205 11.36 -28.29 38.20
CA GLY A 205 11.86 -26.96 37.85
C GLY A 205 11.73 -25.99 39.02
N ALA A 206 11.12 -24.83 38.78
CA ALA A 206 10.84 -23.86 39.83
C ALA A 206 9.71 -24.33 40.77
N ASP A 207 9.69 -23.78 41.98
CA ASP A 207 8.74 -24.11 43.04
C ASP A 207 7.61 -23.08 43.04
N ALA A 208 6.35 -23.53 42.91
CA ALA A 208 5.17 -22.68 43.03
C ALA A 208 4.71 -22.68 44.49
N SER A 209 3.89 -21.72 44.90
CA SER A 209 3.41 -21.60 46.28
C SER A 209 1.90 -21.62 46.34
N GLU A 210 1.22 -20.79 45.56
CA GLU A 210 -0.24 -20.73 45.49
C GLU A 210 -0.61 -20.32 44.08
N VAL A 211 -0.92 -21.29 43.24
CA VAL A 211 -1.26 -21.04 41.84
C VAL A 211 -2.68 -20.52 41.75
N ARG A 212 -2.85 -19.39 41.06
CA ARG A 212 -4.12 -18.66 40.98
C ARG A 212 -4.61 -18.41 39.57
N ALA A 213 -3.73 -18.52 38.59
CA ALA A 213 -4.13 -18.40 37.20
C ALA A 213 -3.33 -19.37 36.35
N PHE A 214 -4.03 -20.01 35.41
CA PHE A 214 -3.45 -21.05 34.57
C PHE A 214 -4.08 -21.00 33.19
N PHE A 215 -3.27 -20.84 32.16
CA PHE A 215 -3.74 -20.74 30.78
C PHE A 215 -2.81 -21.50 29.85
N ARG A 216 -3.36 -22.20 28.86
CA ARG A 216 -2.60 -22.89 27.82
C ARG A 216 -2.75 -22.17 26.49
N SER A 217 -1.65 -21.62 25.97
CA SER A 217 -1.66 -20.98 24.65
C SER A 217 -1.49 -22.02 23.54
N SER A 218 -2.30 -21.89 22.51
CA SER A 218 -2.22 -22.64 21.25
C SER A 218 -1.19 -22.08 20.26
N LEU A 219 -0.56 -20.93 20.58
CA LEU A 219 0.44 -20.27 19.71
C LEU A 219 1.87 -20.81 19.86
N ASP A 220 2.19 -21.34 21.04
CA ASP A 220 3.56 -21.75 21.38
C ASP A 220 3.58 -23.06 22.18
N ALA A 221 2.44 -23.74 22.22
CA ALA A 221 2.23 -24.97 22.97
C ALA A 221 2.58 -24.87 24.48
N THR A 222 2.55 -23.67 25.07
CA THR A 222 3.07 -23.41 26.41
C THR A 222 1.96 -23.07 27.40
N PHE A 223 2.08 -23.57 28.64
CA PHE A 223 1.26 -23.09 29.74
C PHE A 223 1.86 -21.84 30.38
N TYR A 224 0.99 -20.90 30.75
CA TYR A 224 1.28 -19.70 31.49
C TYR A 224 0.63 -19.80 32.87
N VAL A 225 1.41 -19.54 33.91
CA VAL A 225 1.00 -19.74 35.30
C VAL A 225 1.30 -18.48 36.11
N ALA A 226 0.30 -17.99 36.85
CA ALA A 226 0.50 -16.97 37.87
C ALA A 226 0.37 -17.59 39.26
N ASP A 227 1.31 -17.24 40.11
CA ASP A 227 1.54 -17.84 41.43
C ASP A 227 1.75 -16.72 42.45
N VAL A 228 1.10 -16.83 43.60
CA VAL A 228 1.35 -15.95 44.73
C VAL A 228 2.33 -16.63 45.68
N ALA A 229 3.55 -16.13 45.69
CA ALA A 229 4.57 -16.63 46.58
C ALA A 229 4.28 -16.29 48.05
N THR A 230 4.90 -17.04 48.97
CA THR A 230 4.78 -16.81 50.43
C THR A 230 5.18 -15.40 50.90
N ASP A 231 5.94 -14.65 50.09
CA ASP A 231 6.33 -13.26 50.35
C ASP A 231 5.39 -12.24 49.70
N SER A 232 4.22 -12.69 49.23
CA SER A 232 3.22 -11.93 48.47
C SER A 232 3.71 -11.41 47.12
N THR A 233 4.85 -11.90 46.61
CA THR A 233 5.25 -11.60 45.23
C THR A 233 4.45 -12.46 44.26
N VAL A 234 3.85 -11.83 43.26
CA VAL A 234 3.18 -12.57 42.18
C VAL A 234 4.21 -12.91 41.12
N ARG A 235 4.41 -14.21 40.90
CA ARG A 235 5.40 -14.77 39.97
C ARG A 235 4.70 -15.28 38.73
N PHE A 236 5.36 -15.08 37.60
CA PHE A 236 4.88 -15.52 36.30
C PHE A 236 5.81 -16.62 35.77
N TYR A 237 5.24 -17.77 35.47
CA TYR A 237 5.95 -18.94 34.98
C TYR A 237 5.43 -19.37 33.61
N THR A 238 6.29 -20.04 32.86
CA THR A 238 5.86 -20.97 31.82
C THR A 238 5.95 -22.40 32.34
N MET A 239 5.06 -23.28 31.90
CA MET A 239 5.09 -24.70 32.22
C MET A 239 4.90 -25.58 30.97
N SER A 240 5.56 -26.74 30.93
CA SER A 240 5.33 -27.77 29.90
C SER A 240 4.24 -28.77 30.32
N THR A 241 3.72 -29.56 29.39
CA THR A 241 2.79 -30.68 29.70
C THR A 241 3.41 -31.75 30.61
N ALA A 242 4.74 -31.77 30.77
CA ALA A 242 5.45 -32.64 31.70
C ALA A 242 5.61 -32.05 33.12
N GLY A 243 5.03 -30.87 33.40
CA GLY A 243 5.07 -30.24 34.72
C GLY A 243 6.36 -29.50 35.05
N GLU A 244 7.20 -29.17 34.06
CA GLU A 244 8.42 -28.36 34.29
C GLU A 244 8.09 -26.87 34.33
N LEU A 245 8.14 -26.27 35.52
CA LEU A 245 7.94 -24.84 35.75
C LEU A 245 9.24 -24.05 35.52
N VAL A 246 9.14 -22.96 34.77
CA VAL A 246 10.25 -22.04 34.50
C VAL A 246 9.82 -20.61 34.79
N LEU A 247 10.46 -19.98 35.79
CA LEU A 247 10.20 -18.59 36.15
C LEU A 247 10.58 -17.65 35.00
N ARG A 248 9.65 -16.77 34.63
CA ARG A 248 9.83 -15.76 33.57
C ARG A 248 9.92 -14.35 34.12
N GLY A 249 9.15 -14.04 35.16
CA GLY A 249 9.17 -12.72 35.78
C GLY A 249 8.25 -12.60 36.98
N THR A 250 7.94 -11.37 37.33
CA THR A 250 7.05 -11.01 38.44
C THR A 250 5.99 -10.04 37.94
N MET A 251 4.76 -10.19 38.42
CA MET A 251 3.63 -9.34 38.07
C MET A 251 3.46 -8.23 39.12
N ASP A 252 2.84 -7.12 38.71
CA ASP A 252 2.62 -5.94 39.55
C ASP A 252 1.23 -5.90 40.22
N HIS A 253 0.50 -7.01 40.20
CA HIS A 253 -0.86 -7.14 40.71
C HIS A 253 -1.18 -8.59 41.09
N ASP A 254 -2.21 -8.79 41.92
CA ASP A 254 -2.69 -10.07 42.41
C ASP A 254 -3.46 -10.83 41.32
N CYS A 255 -2.70 -11.43 40.39
CA CYS A 255 -3.26 -12.13 39.23
C CYS A 255 -3.99 -13.41 39.65
N SER A 256 -5.26 -13.50 39.26
CA SER A 256 -6.21 -14.55 39.62
C SER A 256 -6.95 -15.14 38.41
N GLY A 257 -6.54 -14.77 37.19
CA GLY A 257 -7.13 -15.31 35.97
C GLY A 257 -6.35 -14.86 34.76
N LEU A 258 -6.18 -15.76 33.79
CA LEU A 258 -5.45 -15.55 32.55
C LEU A 258 -6.30 -15.98 31.37
N ALA A 259 -6.33 -15.16 30.32
CA ALA A 259 -6.98 -15.49 29.05
C ALA A 259 -6.18 -14.91 27.88
N PRO A 260 -6.31 -15.46 26.66
CA PRO A 260 -5.68 -14.85 25.50
C PRO A 260 -6.33 -13.50 25.23
N ASP A 261 -5.51 -12.49 24.98
CA ASP A 261 -5.96 -11.20 24.46
C ASP A 261 -6.54 -11.36 23.05
N ARG A 262 -7.24 -10.37 22.50
CA ARG A 262 -7.65 -10.40 21.09
C ARG A 262 -6.43 -10.20 20.18
N PRO A 263 -6.34 -10.88 19.02
CA PRO A 263 -5.36 -10.53 18.00
C PRO A 263 -5.46 -9.06 17.60
N ALA A 264 -4.35 -8.43 17.22
CA ALA A 264 -4.36 -7.03 16.82
C ALA A 264 -5.29 -6.76 15.62
N ASN A 265 -5.49 -7.77 14.77
CA ASN A 265 -6.34 -7.73 13.59
C ASN A 265 -7.67 -8.47 13.75
N ASP A 266 -8.17 -8.56 14.98
CA ASP A 266 -9.48 -9.14 15.30
C ASP A 266 -10.66 -8.40 14.62
N SER A 267 -10.47 -7.13 14.25
CA SER A 267 -11.45 -6.33 13.52
C SER A 267 -10.93 -5.91 12.16
N CYS A 268 -11.84 -5.77 11.18
CA CYS A 268 -11.48 -5.25 9.86
C CYS A 268 -10.89 -3.83 9.90
N PHE A 269 -11.19 -3.04 10.94
CA PHE A 269 -10.65 -1.68 11.09
C PHE A 269 -9.17 -1.69 11.47
N SER A 270 -8.72 -2.78 12.08
CA SER A 270 -7.32 -3.03 12.42
C SER A 270 -6.72 -4.14 11.56
N ALA A 271 -7.30 -4.38 10.38
CA ALA A 271 -6.80 -5.37 9.43
C ALA A 271 -5.32 -5.13 9.11
N ILE A 272 -4.50 -6.18 9.21
CA ILE A 272 -3.09 -6.08 8.82
C ILE A 272 -3.03 -5.82 7.32
N HIS A 273 -2.43 -4.70 6.94
CA HIS A 273 -2.14 -4.44 5.53
C HIS A 273 -1.04 -5.39 5.05
N LEU A 274 -1.25 -6.01 3.88
CA LEU A 274 -0.32 -6.93 3.24
C LEU A 274 0.46 -6.16 2.15
N PRO A 275 1.63 -5.56 2.49
CA PRO A 275 2.38 -4.74 1.54
C PRO A 275 3.13 -5.58 0.50
N GLU A 276 3.36 -6.86 0.77
CA GLU A 276 4.11 -7.79 -0.05
C GLU A 276 3.25 -9.03 -0.33
N LEU A 277 3.58 -9.77 -1.39
CA LEU A 277 3.01 -11.09 -1.63
C LEU A 277 3.85 -12.13 -0.90
N GLY A 278 3.24 -13.26 -0.55
CA GLY A 278 3.92 -14.39 0.05
C GLY A 278 3.12 -15.04 1.16
N THR A 279 3.85 -15.77 1.99
CA THR A 279 3.28 -16.59 3.05
C THR A 279 3.38 -15.90 4.41
N TYR A 280 2.25 -15.81 5.09
CA TYR A 280 2.06 -15.25 6.42
C TYR A 280 1.63 -16.36 7.39
N PHE A 281 1.99 -16.20 8.65
CA PHE A 281 1.53 -17.07 9.74
C PHE A 281 0.66 -16.24 10.68
N GLY A 282 -0.50 -16.77 11.05
CA GLY A 282 -1.44 -16.11 11.94
C GLY A 282 -2.08 -17.09 12.90
N SER A 283 -2.94 -16.59 13.78
CA SER A 283 -3.71 -17.40 14.72
C SER A 283 -5.09 -16.83 14.98
N LEU A 284 -6.04 -17.72 15.26
CA LEU A 284 -7.40 -17.42 15.72
C LEU A 284 -7.53 -17.53 17.25
N GLU A 285 -6.42 -17.71 17.98
CA GLU A 285 -6.43 -17.63 19.44
C GLU A 285 -6.90 -16.25 19.89
N GLY A 286 -7.85 -16.19 20.82
CA GLY A 286 -8.35 -14.90 21.28
C GLY A 286 -9.36 -14.22 20.35
N ALA A 287 -9.48 -14.66 19.10
CA ALA A 287 -10.26 -13.96 18.09
C ALA A 287 -11.78 -14.02 18.35
N THR A 288 -12.48 -12.93 18.08
CA THR A 288 -13.94 -12.80 18.18
C THR A 288 -14.63 -13.09 16.86
N ASP A 289 -15.83 -13.66 16.91
CA ASP A 289 -16.70 -13.77 15.73
C ASP A 289 -17.40 -12.42 15.50
N LEU A 290 -17.09 -11.77 14.38
CA LEU A 290 -17.63 -10.47 14.03
C LEU A 290 -18.60 -10.50 12.84
N GLY A 291 -19.01 -11.67 12.32
CA GLY A 291 -20.07 -11.66 11.33
C GLY A 291 -20.45 -12.95 10.62
N ASN A 292 -21.62 -12.88 10.00
CA ASN A 292 -22.13 -13.93 9.12
C ASN A 292 -21.32 -14.01 7.81
N ILE A 293 -21.23 -15.21 7.25
CA ILE A 293 -20.50 -15.48 6.02
C ILE A 293 -21.31 -16.45 5.14
N SER A 294 -21.33 -16.23 3.82
CA SER A 294 -22.27 -16.93 2.94
C SER A 294 -22.01 -18.44 2.81
N CYS A 295 -20.74 -18.86 2.87
CA CYS A 295 -20.34 -20.23 2.62
C CYS A 295 -20.04 -21.07 3.88
N ASN A 296 -20.35 -20.51 5.07
CA ASN A 296 -20.25 -21.18 6.36
C ASN A 296 -21.55 -20.98 7.18
N ALA A 297 -22.70 -21.00 6.51
CA ALA A 297 -23.99 -20.65 7.12
C ALA A 297 -24.47 -21.61 8.23
N ALA A 298 -23.86 -22.79 8.36
CA ALA A 298 -24.12 -23.77 9.42
C ALA A 298 -23.15 -23.63 10.62
N ALA A 299 -22.14 -22.76 10.51
CA ALA A 299 -21.15 -22.56 11.54
C ALA A 299 -21.63 -21.61 12.62
N SER A 300 -21.72 -22.14 13.82
CA SER A 300 -21.75 -21.33 15.03
C SER A 300 -20.37 -20.70 15.17
N ALA A 301 -20.30 -19.37 15.29
CA ALA A 301 -19.28 -18.63 16.01
C ALA A 301 -17.84 -19.16 15.85
N CYS A 302 -17.07 -18.61 14.92
CA CYS A 302 -15.65 -18.90 14.81
C CYS A 302 -14.89 -17.58 14.84
N GLY A 303 -13.80 -17.51 15.61
CA GLY A 303 -12.97 -16.31 15.69
C GLY A 303 -12.46 -15.87 14.32
N ASP A 304 -12.41 -14.55 14.10
CA ASP A 304 -12.02 -13.93 12.84
C ASP A 304 -10.75 -13.12 12.98
N VAL A 305 -9.90 -13.18 11.96
CA VAL A 305 -8.82 -12.21 11.81
C VAL A 305 -8.82 -11.62 10.41
N TRP A 306 -8.40 -10.36 10.33
CA TRP A 306 -8.57 -9.54 9.14
C TRP A 306 -7.24 -9.08 8.56
N TYR A 307 -7.19 -9.07 7.24
CA TYR A 307 -6.09 -8.55 6.44
C TYR A 307 -6.65 -7.62 5.37
N SER A 308 -5.82 -6.74 4.82
CA SER A 308 -6.20 -5.90 3.69
C SER A 308 -5.15 -5.92 2.59
N PHE A 309 -5.62 -5.90 1.35
CA PHE A 309 -4.79 -5.87 0.16
C PHE A 309 -5.26 -4.75 -0.76
N THR A 310 -4.33 -3.96 -1.28
CA THR A 310 -4.61 -2.92 -2.28
C THR A 310 -3.88 -3.26 -3.57
N ALA A 311 -4.64 -3.52 -4.63
CA ALA A 311 -4.06 -3.92 -5.90
C ALA A 311 -3.41 -2.72 -6.62
N GLY A 312 -2.17 -2.89 -7.10
CA GLY A 312 -1.48 -1.86 -7.88
C GLY A 312 -1.83 -1.85 -9.37
N SER A 313 -2.43 -2.93 -9.87
CA SER A 313 -2.92 -3.09 -11.23
C SER A 313 -4.22 -3.90 -11.23
N ARG A 314 -4.86 -4.05 -12.40
CA ARG A 314 -5.91 -5.04 -12.55
C ARG A 314 -5.27 -6.44 -12.63
N GLY A 315 -5.83 -7.41 -11.92
CA GLY A 315 -5.32 -8.78 -11.94
C GLY A 315 -6.09 -9.72 -11.02
N ASP A 316 -5.59 -10.93 -10.88
CA ASP A 316 -6.13 -11.98 -10.04
C ASP A 316 -5.41 -12.05 -8.69
N LEU A 317 -6.13 -11.76 -7.61
CA LEU A 317 -5.71 -12.02 -6.24
C LEU A 317 -6.05 -13.47 -5.85
N TYR A 318 -5.04 -14.23 -5.46
CA TYR A 318 -5.16 -15.55 -4.88
C TYR A 318 -4.93 -15.46 -3.37
N VAL A 319 -5.89 -15.98 -2.61
CA VAL A 319 -5.80 -16.07 -1.14
C VAL A 319 -5.98 -17.53 -0.77
N ARG A 320 -5.02 -18.06 0.00
CA ARG A 320 -4.88 -19.49 0.28
C ARG A 320 -4.55 -19.74 1.74
N THR A 321 -5.11 -20.79 2.30
CA THR A 321 -4.73 -21.33 3.60
C THR A 321 -4.24 -22.78 3.51
N CYS A 322 -3.82 -23.19 2.31
CA CYS A 322 -3.36 -24.55 2.03
C CYS A 322 -2.22 -25.00 2.97
N GLY A 323 -2.33 -26.21 3.49
CA GLY A 323 -1.47 -26.81 4.51
C GLY A 323 -1.89 -26.53 5.95
N THR A 324 -2.86 -25.64 6.21
CA THR A 324 -3.24 -25.29 7.60
C THR A 324 -3.87 -26.46 8.34
N ASN A 325 -4.75 -27.20 7.68
CA ASN A 325 -5.43 -28.38 8.25
C ASN A 325 -4.45 -29.51 8.61
N ASP A 326 -3.25 -29.49 8.04
CA ASP A 326 -2.20 -30.49 8.24
C ASP A 326 -1.04 -30.01 9.13
N LEU A 327 -1.19 -28.85 9.77
CA LEU A 327 -0.20 -28.31 10.72
C LEU A 327 -0.71 -28.49 12.16
N PRO A 328 0.01 -29.23 13.03
CA PRO A 328 1.36 -29.77 12.87
C PRO A 328 1.42 -31.19 12.24
N GLY A 329 0.28 -31.81 11.96
CA GLY A 329 0.21 -33.11 11.30
C GLY A 329 -1.10 -33.31 10.55
N VAL A 330 -1.18 -34.39 9.77
CA VAL A 330 -2.32 -34.72 8.89
C VAL A 330 -3.65 -34.64 9.63
N ASP A 331 -4.54 -33.77 9.17
CA ASP A 331 -5.85 -33.53 9.76
C ASP A 331 -5.79 -33.21 11.26
N LEU A 332 -4.76 -32.52 11.75
CA LEU A 332 -4.63 -32.07 13.15
C LEU A 332 -4.70 -30.54 13.30
N GLY A 333 -4.68 -29.78 12.20
CA GLY A 333 -4.65 -28.31 12.19
C GLY A 333 -5.96 -27.62 11.84
N THR A 334 -6.00 -26.29 11.88
CA THR A 334 -7.24 -25.52 11.74
C THR A 334 -7.94 -25.73 10.39
N CYS A 335 -9.22 -26.11 10.41
CA CYS A 335 -10.07 -26.04 9.23
C CYS A 335 -10.45 -24.58 8.96
N THR A 336 -9.98 -24.01 7.87
CA THR A 336 -10.08 -22.57 7.60
C THR A 336 -11.22 -22.23 6.65
N VAL A 337 -11.75 -21.02 6.79
CA VAL A 337 -12.69 -20.38 5.88
C VAL A 337 -12.07 -19.06 5.44
N LEU A 338 -12.13 -18.80 4.14
CA LEU A 338 -11.67 -17.54 3.56
C LEU A 338 -12.84 -16.79 2.94
N SER A 339 -12.89 -15.49 3.21
CA SER A 339 -13.76 -14.57 2.47
C SER A 339 -13.08 -13.25 2.17
N VAL A 340 -13.56 -12.59 1.13
CA VAL A 340 -13.10 -11.26 0.71
C VAL A 340 -14.27 -10.30 0.71
N TYR A 341 -14.06 -9.09 1.20
CA TYR A 341 -15.06 -8.04 1.31
C TYR A 341 -14.62 -6.77 0.57
N SER A 342 -15.61 -6.04 0.03
CA SER A 342 -15.43 -4.76 -0.67
C SER A 342 -15.29 -3.56 0.26
N SER A 343 -15.60 -3.72 1.54
CA SER A 343 -15.46 -2.69 2.57
C SER A 343 -15.25 -3.32 3.95
N CYS A 344 -14.72 -2.55 4.90
CA CYS A 344 -14.62 -2.94 6.30
C CYS A 344 -15.98 -2.91 7.01
N THR A 345 -16.88 -3.80 6.59
CA THR A 345 -18.06 -4.19 7.36
C THR A 345 -18.38 -5.63 6.98
N ALA A 346 -18.39 -6.53 7.96
CA ALA A 346 -18.65 -7.97 7.80
C ALA A 346 -20.13 -8.29 7.50
N LEU A 347 -20.75 -7.50 6.63
CA LEU A 347 -22.12 -7.69 6.16
C LEU A 347 -22.07 -8.52 4.88
N LEU A 348 -22.97 -9.50 4.75
CA LEU A 348 -23.07 -10.36 3.57
C LEU A 348 -23.18 -9.59 2.24
N GLN A 349 -23.76 -8.38 2.26
CA GLN A 349 -23.87 -7.53 1.07
C GLN A 349 -22.53 -6.99 0.54
N ASN A 350 -21.50 -6.96 1.41
CA ASN A 350 -20.16 -6.51 1.06
C ASN A 350 -19.22 -7.68 0.77
N GLU A 351 -19.66 -8.91 1.03
CA GLU A 351 -18.92 -10.12 0.72
C GLU A 351 -18.83 -10.27 -0.81
N LEU A 352 -17.59 -10.26 -1.31
CA LEU A 352 -17.28 -10.41 -2.73
C LEU A 352 -17.17 -11.88 -3.11
N GLU A 353 -16.62 -12.70 -2.22
CA GLU A 353 -16.34 -14.11 -2.43
C GLU A 353 -16.12 -14.81 -1.09
N CYS A 354 -16.48 -16.08 -1.02
CA CYS A 354 -16.25 -16.94 0.12
C CYS A 354 -16.03 -18.36 -0.35
N THR A 355 -15.12 -19.05 0.32
CA THR A 355 -14.82 -20.44 0.06
C THR A 355 -14.68 -21.21 1.36
N THR A 356 -15.23 -22.42 1.35
CA THR A 356 -14.93 -23.47 2.31
C THR A 356 -14.53 -24.68 1.49
N THR A 357 -13.30 -25.18 1.63
CA THR A 357 -12.83 -26.49 1.15
C THR A 357 -13.25 -26.86 -0.30
N THR A 358 -12.34 -26.77 -1.29
CA THR A 358 -12.57 -27.45 -2.58
C THR A 358 -11.44 -28.43 -2.91
N GLN A 359 -11.86 -29.66 -3.19
CA GLN A 359 -11.08 -30.90 -3.30
C GLN A 359 -9.89 -30.88 -4.29
N THR A 360 -9.75 -29.84 -5.11
CA THR A 360 -8.78 -29.78 -6.22
C THR A 360 -7.79 -28.63 -6.10
N GLN A 361 -7.98 -27.68 -5.19
CA GLN A 361 -7.30 -26.38 -5.23
C GLN A 361 -6.09 -26.27 -4.28
N CYS A 362 -6.06 -27.04 -3.17
CA CYS A 362 -4.90 -27.21 -2.28
C CYS A 362 -4.18 -28.57 -2.46
N ALA A 363 -4.37 -29.22 -3.63
CA ALA A 363 -3.93 -30.59 -3.85
C ALA A 363 -2.41 -30.77 -3.65
N GLY A 364 -2.03 -31.71 -2.78
CA GLY A 364 -0.64 -32.05 -2.47
C GLY A 364 -0.07 -31.37 -1.22
N GLN A 365 -0.76 -30.37 -0.67
CA GLN A 365 -0.46 -29.76 0.63
C GLN A 365 -1.49 -30.11 1.70
N ASP A 366 -2.73 -30.41 1.30
CA ASP A 366 -3.81 -30.92 2.14
C ASP A 366 -3.97 -32.44 1.86
N VAL A 367 -3.53 -33.27 2.80
CA VAL A 367 -3.49 -34.74 2.74
C VAL A 367 -4.48 -35.28 3.75
N GLY A 368 -5.57 -35.90 3.32
CA GLY A 368 -6.57 -36.47 4.23
C GLY A 368 -7.95 -35.86 4.01
N GLN A 369 -8.54 -35.28 5.05
CA GLN A 369 -9.75 -34.48 4.92
C GLN A 369 -9.40 -33.11 4.38
N PHE A 370 -10.18 -32.61 3.43
CA PHE A 370 -9.94 -31.26 2.91
C PHE A 370 -10.46 -30.24 3.90
N GLY A 371 -9.54 -29.55 4.59
CA GLY A 371 -9.86 -28.55 5.63
C GLY A 371 -9.43 -27.13 5.27
N ASP A 372 -8.68 -26.96 4.19
CA ASP A 372 -8.14 -25.66 3.78
C ASP A 372 -9.03 -24.90 2.80
N SER A 373 -8.75 -23.60 2.65
CA SER A 373 -9.50 -22.67 1.81
C SER A 373 -8.61 -22.03 0.75
N LEU A 374 -9.17 -21.86 -0.45
CA LEU A 374 -8.55 -21.11 -1.57
C LEU A 374 -9.65 -20.33 -2.29
N LEU A 375 -9.39 -19.05 -2.56
CA LEU A 375 -10.20 -18.22 -3.45
C LEU A 375 -9.35 -17.48 -4.46
N ARG A 376 -9.98 -17.07 -5.56
CA ARG A 376 -9.37 -16.25 -6.61
C ARG A 376 -10.32 -15.12 -6.96
N ARG A 377 -9.88 -13.88 -6.74
CA ARG A 377 -10.68 -12.69 -6.99
C ARG A 377 -10.00 -11.73 -7.96
N VAL A 378 -10.70 -11.34 -9.02
CA VAL A 378 -10.26 -10.20 -9.85
C VAL A 378 -10.41 -8.90 -9.04
N VAL A 379 -9.32 -8.15 -8.96
CA VAL A 379 -9.23 -6.83 -8.31
C VAL A 379 -8.71 -5.80 -9.31
N PHE A 380 -9.05 -4.53 -9.11
CA PHE A 380 -8.68 -3.42 -10.00
C PHE A 380 -7.59 -2.53 -9.39
N ALA A 381 -6.85 -1.80 -10.24
CA ALA A 381 -5.85 -0.84 -9.78
C ALA A 381 -6.44 0.15 -8.76
N GLY A 382 -5.78 0.29 -7.60
CA GLY A 382 -6.21 1.12 -6.48
C GLY A 382 -7.36 0.54 -5.64
N GLN A 383 -7.90 -0.63 -6.00
CA GLN A 383 -8.95 -1.27 -5.21
C GLN A 383 -8.36 -1.91 -3.96
N THR A 384 -8.86 -1.49 -2.79
CA THR A 384 -8.63 -2.18 -1.52
C THR A 384 -9.71 -3.22 -1.28
N VAL A 385 -9.31 -4.42 -0.89
CA VAL A 385 -10.18 -5.49 -0.40
C VAL A 385 -9.78 -5.90 1.01
N TRP A 386 -10.75 -6.40 1.77
CA TRP A 386 -10.53 -6.96 3.11
C TRP A 386 -10.65 -8.47 3.04
N ILE A 387 -9.64 -9.16 3.55
CA ILE A 387 -9.55 -10.62 3.58
C ILE A 387 -9.83 -11.04 5.02
N ARG A 388 -10.80 -11.93 5.20
CA ARG A 388 -11.13 -12.53 6.49
C ARG A 388 -10.67 -13.98 6.47
N VAL A 389 -9.93 -14.37 7.51
CA VAL A 389 -9.61 -15.76 7.83
C VAL A 389 -10.39 -16.13 9.08
N SER A 390 -11.11 -17.24 9.03
CA SER A 390 -11.84 -17.77 10.17
C SER A 390 -11.80 -19.29 10.21
N GLN A 391 -12.30 -19.87 11.29
CA GLN A 391 -12.45 -21.32 11.39
C GLN A 391 -13.78 -21.77 10.74
N ARG A 392 -13.78 -22.95 10.11
CA ARG A 392 -15.04 -23.59 9.68
C ARG A 392 -15.84 -23.91 10.93
N GLY A 393 -17.17 -23.90 10.86
CA GLY A 393 -18.03 -24.41 11.92
C GLY A 393 -18.92 -25.53 11.41
N ASP A 394 -18.63 -26.78 11.73
CA ASP A 394 -19.48 -27.91 11.36
C ASP A 394 -19.66 -28.86 12.55
N PRO A 395 -20.82 -28.84 13.22
CA PRO A 395 -21.07 -29.65 14.40
C PRO A 395 -21.15 -31.16 14.11
N ASN A 396 -21.15 -31.60 12.85
CA ASN A 396 -21.32 -33.01 12.47
C ASN A 396 -20.02 -33.70 12.03
N LEU A 397 -18.89 -33.00 11.96
CA LEU A 397 -17.61 -33.62 11.67
C LEU A 397 -16.93 -33.97 13.00
N ALA A 398 -16.72 -35.25 13.28
CA ALA A 398 -15.96 -35.74 14.44
C ALA A 398 -14.48 -35.30 14.44
N HIS A 399 -14.07 -34.42 13.52
CA HIS A 399 -12.74 -33.81 13.40
C HIS A 399 -12.76 -32.31 13.77
N PHE A 400 -13.90 -31.80 14.24
CA PHE A 400 -14.21 -30.40 14.60
C PHE A 400 -13.61 -29.93 15.94
N TYR A 401 -12.55 -30.58 16.39
CA TYR A 401 -11.87 -30.18 17.62
C TYR A 401 -11.35 -28.75 17.43
N PRO A 402 -11.34 -27.86 18.44
CA PRO A 402 -10.56 -26.64 18.33
C PRO A 402 -9.12 -27.10 18.38
N ARG A 403 -8.63 -27.30 17.17
CA ARG A 403 -7.27 -27.63 16.86
C ARG A 403 -6.38 -26.42 17.18
N PRO A 404 -5.04 -26.59 17.18
CA PRO A 404 -4.13 -25.45 17.16
C PRO A 404 -4.66 -24.37 16.23
N ARG A 405 -4.85 -23.17 16.77
CA ARG A 405 -5.56 -22.06 16.13
C ARG A 405 -4.71 -21.33 15.11
N GLU A 406 -3.51 -21.84 14.88
CA GLU A 406 -2.56 -21.32 13.92
C GLU A 406 -3.03 -21.61 12.51
N PHE A 407 -2.68 -20.70 11.60
CA PHE A 407 -2.91 -20.88 10.18
C PHE A 407 -1.76 -20.31 9.35
N VAL A 408 -1.64 -20.87 8.16
CA VAL A 408 -0.81 -20.32 7.09
C VAL A 408 -1.73 -19.54 6.16
N LEU A 409 -1.34 -18.32 5.78
CA LEU A 409 -2.03 -17.50 4.80
C LEU A 409 -1.07 -17.16 3.67
N ASP A 410 -1.29 -17.74 2.50
CA ASP A 410 -0.54 -17.46 1.29
C ASP A 410 -1.32 -16.49 0.39
N ILE A 411 -0.65 -15.39 0.04
CA ILE A 411 -1.18 -14.30 -0.77
C ILE A 411 -0.34 -14.19 -2.02
N ASP A 412 -0.98 -14.32 -3.18
CA ASP A 412 -0.34 -14.17 -4.49
C ASP A 412 -1.23 -13.31 -5.36
N PHE A 413 -0.63 -12.58 -6.29
CA PHE A 413 -1.35 -11.68 -7.18
C PHE A 413 -0.72 -11.79 -8.56
N VAL A 414 -1.55 -11.96 -9.58
CA VAL A 414 -1.10 -12.03 -10.98
C VAL A 414 -1.74 -10.87 -11.73
N PRO A 415 -0.97 -9.84 -12.10
CA PRO A 415 -1.43 -8.76 -12.97
C PRO A 415 -1.98 -9.32 -14.30
N ASP A 416 -3.04 -8.71 -14.86
CA ASP A 416 -3.59 -9.18 -16.14
C ASP A 416 -2.59 -9.03 -17.29
N ASN A 417 -1.76 -8.00 -17.24
CA ASN A 417 -0.77 -7.68 -18.26
C ASN A 417 0.61 -8.27 -17.95
N ASP A 418 0.64 -9.37 -17.21
CA ASP A 418 1.87 -10.10 -16.88
C ASP A 418 2.45 -10.82 -18.09
N ASP A 419 1.59 -11.38 -18.94
CA ASP A 419 1.99 -11.97 -20.21
C ASP A 419 1.93 -10.94 -21.35
N CYS A 420 2.91 -10.98 -22.26
CA CYS A 420 2.95 -10.13 -23.45
C CYS A 420 1.66 -10.19 -24.29
N ILE A 421 0.97 -11.33 -24.31
CA ILE A 421 -0.25 -11.50 -25.12
C ILE A 421 -1.43 -10.68 -24.56
N ASP A 422 -1.38 -10.38 -23.27
CA ASP A 422 -2.40 -9.65 -22.52
C ASP A 422 -1.93 -8.22 -22.20
N ALA A 423 -0.96 -7.70 -22.96
CA ALA A 423 -0.41 -6.36 -22.81
C ALA A 423 -1.51 -5.28 -22.72
N GLU A 424 -1.37 -4.37 -21.77
CA GLU A 424 -2.34 -3.28 -21.57
C GLU A 424 -2.11 -2.14 -22.57
N ARG A 425 -3.18 -1.60 -23.16
CA ARG A 425 -3.05 -0.49 -24.09
C ARG A 425 -2.73 0.81 -23.34
N ILE A 426 -1.68 1.51 -23.75
CA ILE A 426 -1.38 2.87 -23.28
C ILE A 426 -1.72 3.92 -24.35
N MET A 427 -2.22 5.08 -23.93
CA MET A 427 -2.62 6.19 -24.78
C MET A 427 -1.56 7.31 -24.81
N PRO A 428 -1.54 8.17 -25.86
CA PRO A 428 -0.68 9.35 -25.87
C PRO A 428 -0.95 10.29 -24.69
N GLY A 429 0.12 10.68 -23.98
CA GLY A 429 0.07 11.55 -22.80
C GLY A 429 -0.36 10.85 -21.50
N GLU A 430 -0.51 9.52 -21.53
CA GLU A 430 -0.90 8.75 -20.36
C GLU A 430 0.28 8.53 -19.41
N THR A 431 0.02 8.64 -18.11
CA THR A 431 0.93 8.20 -17.06
C THR A 431 0.26 7.08 -16.28
N VAL A 432 0.81 5.88 -16.40
CA VAL A 432 0.42 4.70 -15.63
C VAL A 432 1.22 4.67 -14.35
N THR A 433 0.55 4.49 -13.21
CA THR A 433 1.19 4.12 -11.94
C THR A 433 0.81 2.69 -11.65
N SER A 434 1.78 1.80 -11.56
CA SER A 434 1.54 0.37 -11.36
C SER A 434 2.62 -0.26 -10.50
N THR A 435 2.62 -1.59 -10.38
CA THR A 435 3.57 -2.34 -9.56
C THR A 435 4.04 -3.59 -10.29
N LEU A 436 5.32 -3.91 -10.16
CA LEU A 436 5.87 -5.18 -10.66
C LEU A 436 5.60 -6.34 -9.68
N ILE A 437 4.98 -6.07 -8.52
CA ILE A 437 4.59 -7.08 -7.54
C ILE A 437 3.65 -8.10 -8.19
N GLY A 438 4.01 -9.37 -8.12
CA GLY A 438 3.22 -10.46 -8.70
C GLY A 438 3.50 -10.76 -10.16
N ALA A 439 4.28 -9.92 -10.84
CA ALA A 439 4.67 -10.13 -12.22
C ALA A 439 5.69 -11.28 -12.34
N THR A 440 5.55 -12.12 -13.35
CA THR A 440 6.47 -13.22 -13.64
C THR A 440 7.69 -12.74 -14.42
N PRO A 441 8.88 -13.35 -14.16
CA PRO A 441 10.06 -13.00 -14.92
C PRO A 441 9.98 -13.44 -16.37
N ASP A 442 10.27 -12.52 -17.29
CA ASP A 442 10.52 -12.87 -18.70
C ASP A 442 12.04 -12.88 -18.99
N THR A 443 12.46 -13.81 -19.83
CA THR A 443 13.85 -14.19 -20.10
C THR A 443 14.53 -13.39 -21.20
N VAL A 444 13.87 -12.36 -21.77
CA VAL A 444 14.32 -11.74 -23.02
C VAL A 444 14.53 -10.23 -22.90
N ALA A 445 15.74 -9.82 -22.50
CA ALA A 445 16.14 -8.41 -22.40
C ALA A 445 17.65 -8.25 -22.64
N THR A 446 18.07 -7.21 -23.38
CA THR A 446 19.51 -6.95 -23.63
C THR A 446 20.17 -5.99 -22.64
N CYS A 447 19.37 -5.20 -21.91
CA CYS A 447 19.81 -4.27 -20.86
C CYS A 447 19.23 -4.61 -19.47
N ASP A 448 18.74 -5.83 -19.27
CA ASP A 448 18.45 -6.38 -17.94
C ASP A 448 19.38 -7.59 -17.73
N CYS A 449 19.78 -7.86 -16.48
CA CYS A 449 20.52 -9.08 -16.15
C CYS A 449 19.60 -10.30 -15.92
N GLY A 450 18.27 -10.11 -16.02
CA GLY A 450 17.26 -11.15 -16.08
C GLY A 450 16.76 -11.62 -14.71
N GLY A 451 15.58 -12.25 -14.70
CA GLY A 451 14.99 -12.82 -13.49
C GLY A 451 14.04 -11.89 -12.73
N SER A 452 13.82 -10.66 -13.19
CA SER A 452 12.86 -9.71 -12.62
C SER A 452 11.47 -9.83 -13.23
N GLY A 453 10.43 -9.70 -12.40
CA GLY A 453 9.03 -9.64 -12.84
C GLY A 453 8.81 -8.54 -13.89
N SER A 454 7.97 -8.81 -14.89
CA SER A 454 7.80 -7.95 -16.07
C SER A 454 6.33 -7.69 -16.38
N LEU A 455 5.96 -6.44 -16.61
CA LEU A 455 4.63 -6.09 -17.12
C LEU A 455 4.69 -5.59 -18.56
N TRP A 456 3.63 -5.87 -19.31
CA TRP A 456 3.52 -5.59 -20.71
C TRP A 456 2.46 -4.53 -21.02
N TYR A 457 2.83 -3.62 -21.90
CA TYR A 457 1.94 -2.62 -22.47
C TYR A 457 2.07 -2.62 -23.99
N TYR A 458 1.13 -2.01 -24.68
CA TYR A 458 1.25 -1.75 -26.10
C TYR A 458 0.72 -0.38 -26.48
N PHE A 459 1.29 0.17 -27.54
CA PHE A 459 0.91 1.46 -28.08
C PHE A 459 0.59 1.34 -29.57
N VAL A 460 -0.35 2.16 -30.03
CA VAL A 460 -0.74 2.26 -31.45
C VAL A 460 -0.57 3.70 -31.89
N ALA A 461 0.34 3.96 -32.83
CA ALA A 461 0.62 5.29 -33.33
C ALA A 461 -0.60 5.88 -34.05
N PRO A 462 -1.13 7.04 -33.61
CA PRO A 462 -2.29 7.65 -34.26
C PRO A 462 -1.95 8.26 -35.63
N THR A 463 -0.72 8.74 -35.78
CA THR A 463 -0.14 9.34 -36.99
C THR A 463 1.33 8.92 -37.11
N ASP A 464 2.01 9.36 -38.16
CA ASP A 464 3.47 9.32 -38.19
C ASP A 464 4.02 10.24 -37.07
N GLY A 465 5.10 9.83 -36.41
CA GLY A 465 5.66 10.56 -35.27
C GLY A 465 6.63 9.76 -34.42
N THR A 466 7.09 10.34 -33.32
CA THR A 466 8.01 9.71 -32.37
C THR A 466 7.27 9.37 -31.09
N PHE A 467 7.32 8.10 -30.71
CA PHE A 467 6.90 7.63 -29.39
C PHE A 467 8.05 7.81 -28.41
N PHE A 468 7.75 8.35 -27.23
CA PHE A 468 8.67 8.48 -26.11
C PHE A 468 8.04 7.85 -24.87
N ALA A 469 8.82 7.06 -24.14
CA ALA A 469 8.38 6.54 -22.85
C ALA A 469 9.49 6.62 -21.80
N ASP A 470 9.09 6.95 -20.57
CA ASP A 470 9.99 7.02 -19.43
C ASP A 470 9.36 6.45 -18.16
N THR A 471 10.22 6.02 -17.23
CA THR A 471 9.88 5.64 -15.86
C THR A 471 10.41 6.64 -14.85
N CYS A 472 10.72 7.87 -15.25
CA CYS A 472 11.45 8.82 -14.41
C CYS A 472 10.73 9.07 -13.06
N GLY A 473 11.51 9.18 -11.98
CA GLY A 473 11.03 9.36 -10.62
C GLY A 473 10.60 8.07 -9.93
N THR A 474 10.62 6.93 -10.61
CA THR A 474 10.24 5.63 -10.04
C THR A 474 11.18 5.22 -8.92
N LYS A 475 12.50 5.34 -9.13
CA LYS A 475 13.50 5.06 -8.09
C LYS A 475 13.29 5.91 -6.85
N ALA A 476 13.02 7.19 -7.03
CA ALA A 476 12.83 8.13 -5.93
C ALA A 476 11.53 7.88 -5.16
N ALA A 477 10.46 7.48 -5.84
CA ALA A 477 9.14 7.27 -5.23
C ALA A 477 8.99 5.88 -4.60
N PHE A 478 9.55 4.85 -5.23
CA PHE A 478 9.28 3.44 -4.89
C PHE A 478 10.54 2.62 -4.58
N GLY A 479 11.74 3.16 -4.80
CA GLY A 479 12.99 2.43 -4.65
C GLY A 479 13.31 1.47 -5.81
N THR A 480 12.40 1.34 -6.78
CA THR A 480 12.53 0.46 -7.94
C THR A 480 13.48 1.06 -8.96
N ASP A 481 14.53 0.32 -9.29
CA ASP A 481 15.37 0.58 -10.48
C ASP A 481 14.70 -0.13 -11.66
N THR A 482 14.44 0.59 -12.75
CA THR A 482 13.55 0.10 -13.82
C THR A 482 14.26 -0.06 -15.14
N THR A 483 13.85 -1.05 -15.92
CA THR A 483 14.21 -1.21 -17.32
C THR A 483 12.99 -1.02 -18.22
N LEU A 484 13.20 -0.36 -19.36
CA LEU A 484 12.21 -0.20 -20.42
C LEU A 484 12.70 -0.83 -21.71
N HIS A 485 11.82 -1.60 -22.36
CA HIS A 485 12.07 -2.22 -23.66
C HIS A 485 10.96 -1.84 -24.62
N LEU A 486 11.31 -1.35 -25.81
CA LEU A 486 10.39 -1.23 -26.94
C LEU A 486 10.67 -2.37 -27.92
N ARG A 487 9.62 -3.06 -28.35
CA ARG A 487 9.72 -4.24 -29.20
C ARG A 487 8.66 -4.22 -30.28
N GLN A 488 8.90 -5.01 -31.33
CA GLN A 488 7.88 -5.32 -32.32
C GLN A 488 6.62 -5.89 -31.65
N PHE A 489 5.43 -5.50 -32.11
CA PHE A 489 4.15 -5.94 -31.54
C PHE A 489 3.83 -7.40 -31.91
N ASN A 490 4.48 -8.32 -31.20
CA ASN A 490 4.21 -9.75 -31.13
C ASN A 490 5.08 -10.35 -30.00
N CYS A 491 4.58 -11.41 -29.36
CA CYS A 491 5.35 -12.05 -28.30
C CYS A 491 6.55 -12.80 -28.90
N GLY A 492 7.75 -12.41 -28.47
CA GLY A 492 9.01 -12.84 -29.08
C GLY A 492 9.52 -11.93 -30.21
N GLY A 493 8.89 -10.77 -30.43
CA GLY A 493 9.32 -9.77 -31.40
C GLY A 493 10.75 -9.28 -31.23
N GLN A 494 11.30 -8.71 -32.31
CA GLN A 494 12.60 -8.07 -32.25
C GLN A 494 12.55 -6.90 -31.26
N GLU A 495 13.55 -6.82 -30.38
CA GLU A 495 13.76 -5.65 -29.52
C GLU A 495 14.32 -4.50 -30.37
N TYR A 496 13.69 -3.33 -30.27
CA TYR A 496 14.07 -2.13 -30.98
C TYR A 496 15.03 -1.27 -30.16
N VAL A 497 14.66 -1.00 -28.90
CA VAL A 497 15.47 -0.24 -27.95
C VAL A 497 15.25 -0.74 -26.54
N CYS A 498 16.27 -0.59 -25.72
CA CYS A 498 16.34 -1.03 -24.33
C CYS A 498 17.09 0.05 -23.54
N ASN A 499 16.58 0.42 -22.36
CA ASN A 499 17.28 1.30 -21.44
C ASN A 499 16.98 0.91 -19.98
N ASP A 500 18.00 0.92 -19.13
CA ASP A 500 17.99 0.70 -17.69
C ASP A 500 18.44 1.94 -16.90
N SER A 501 19.23 2.82 -17.52
CA SER A 501 19.69 4.07 -16.92
C SER A 501 19.66 5.22 -17.93
N ALA A 502 18.70 6.14 -17.78
CA ALA A 502 18.54 7.31 -18.62
C ALA A 502 19.08 8.58 -17.95
N THR A 503 20.40 8.61 -17.70
CA THR A 503 21.11 9.69 -16.97
C THR A 503 20.90 11.12 -17.50
N PHE A 504 20.42 11.28 -18.74
CA PHE A 504 20.13 12.57 -19.34
C PHE A 504 18.64 12.92 -19.37
N ALA A 505 17.75 11.94 -19.46
CA ALA A 505 16.30 12.15 -19.53
C ALA A 505 15.63 12.09 -18.16
N CYS A 506 16.15 11.26 -17.24
CA CYS A 506 15.68 11.14 -15.88
C CYS A 506 16.69 11.76 -14.89
N PRO A 507 16.29 12.68 -14.01
CA PRO A 507 17.15 13.17 -12.93
C PRO A 507 17.38 12.07 -11.89
N GLY A 508 18.58 11.48 -11.85
CA GLY A 508 18.94 10.35 -10.99
C GLY A 508 19.21 9.10 -11.84
N ASP A 509 20.30 8.39 -11.55
CA ASP A 509 20.96 7.48 -12.51
C ASP A 509 20.26 6.10 -12.71
N ASP A 510 19.06 5.85 -12.16
CA ASP A 510 18.47 4.49 -12.03
C ASP A 510 17.00 4.38 -12.54
N ASP A 511 16.58 5.28 -13.44
CA ASP A 511 15.29 5.18 -14.14
C ASP A 511 15.53 5.07 -15.65
N ALA A 512 14.57 4.50 -16.39
CA ALA A 512 14.70 4.23 -17.81
C ALA A 512 13.92 5.21 -18.69
N ALA A 513 14.44 5.47 -19.90
CA ALA A 513 13.74 6.23 -20.94
C ALA A 513 14.14 5.73 -22.34
N VAL A 514 13.17 5.68 -23.25
CA VAL A 514 13.30 5.13 -24.59
C VAL A 514 12.48 5.93 -25.60
N SER A 515 12.91 5.97 -26.85
CA SER A 515 12.16 6.57 -27.96
C SER A 515 12.21 5.71 -29.22
N TRP A 516 11.16 5.81 -30.04
CA TRP A 516 11.06 5.10 -31.31
C TRP A 516 10.19 5.87 -32.32
N ASP A 517 10.68 6.02 -33.54
CA ASP A 517 9.90 6.60 -34.64
C ASP A 517 8.90 5.58 -35.17
N MET A 518 7.65 5.99 -35.29
CA MET A 518 6.53 5.16 -35.70
C MET A 518 5.79 5.76 -36.90
N VAL A 519 5.23 4.89 -37.72
CA VAL A 519 4.26 5.29 -38.75
C VAL A 519 2.82 5.12 -38.28
N ALA A 520 1.89 5.85 -38.87
CA ALA A 520 0.48 5.80 -38.52
C ALA A 520 -0.08 4.36 -38.54
N GLY A 521 -0.67 3.94 -37.42
CA GLY A 521 -1.21 2.59 -37.22
C GLY A 521 -0.19 1.52 -36.85
N GLU A 522 1.11 1.85 -36.80
CA GLU A 522 2.14 0.96 -36.26
C GLU A 522 1.86 0.66 -34.78
N GLN A 523 2.16 -0.57 -34.38
CA GLN A 523 2.00 -1.04 -33.01
C GLN A 523 3.35 -1.45 -32.44
N LEU A 524 3.58 -1.12 -31.17
CA LEU A 524 4.76 -1.55 -30.43
C LEU A 524 4.36 -2.21 -29.11
N SER A 525 5.16 -3.16 -28.64
CA SER A 525 5.07 -3.71 -27.30
C SER A 525 6.10 -3.03 -26.40
N ILE A 526 5.66 -2.61 -25.22
CA ILE A 526 6.47 -1.98 -24.19
C ILE A 526 6.57 -2.99 -23.05
N ARG A 527 7.78 -3.31 -22.62
CA ARG A 527 8.02 -4.11 -21.40
C ARG A 527 8.61 -3.20 -20.34
N VAL A 528 8.04 -3.24 -19.14
CA VAL A 528 8.59 -2.62 -17.94
C VAL A 528 9.07 -3.73 -17.00
N SER A 529 10.28 -3.61 -16.47
CA SER A 529 10.83 -4.60 -15.53
C SER A 529 11.73 -3.90 -14.50
N ALA A 530 12.14 -4.61 -13.46
CA ALA A 530 13.13 -4.10 -12.51
C ALA A 530 14.54 -4.51 -12.93
N PHE A 531 15.52 -3.63 -12.78
CA PHE A 531 16.92 -3.97 -13.03
C PHE A 531 17.44 -4.93 -11.95
N CYS A 532 17.93 -6.11 -12.37
CA CYS A 532 18.72 -7.04 -11.57
C CYS A 532 18.25 -7.42 -10.16
N THR A 533 17.39 -8.45 -10.05
CA THR A 533 16.99 -9.15 -8.81
C THR A 533 16.89 -8.24 -7.57
N ALA A 534 16.38 -7.01 -7.73
CA ALA A 534 15.78 -6.29 -6.64
C ALA A 534 14.63 -7.18 -6.18
N SER A 535 14.94 -8.05 -5.23
CA SER A 535 14.04 -9.00 -4.63
C SER A 535 12.82 -8.22 -4.20
N SER A 536 11.69 -8.48 -4.87
CA SER A 536 10.41 -7.80 -4.68
C SER A 536 10.33 -6.37 -5.25
N ALA A 537 10.42 -6.24 -6.58
CA ALA A 537 9.56 -5.39 -7.40
C ALA A 537 8.68 -4.37 -6.65
N GLY A 538 9.04 -3.08 -6.66
CA GLY A 538 8.20 -2.02 -6.12
C GLY A 538 7.22 -1.46 -7.16
N GLY A 539 6.59 -0.33 -6.80
CA GLY A 539 5.81 0.48 -7.74
C GLY A 539 6.67 1.07 -8.87
N PHE A 540 6.03 1.49 -9.96
CA PHE A 540 6.66 2.25 -11.03
C PHE A 540 5.69 3.26 -11.65
N PHE A 541 6.26 4.29 -12.26
CA PHE A 541 5.60 5.15 -13.23
C PHE A 541 5.97 4.70 -14.64
N LEU A 542 5.01 4.69 -15.56
CA LEU A 542 5.26 4.60 -17.00
C LEU A 542 4.54 5.78 -17.66
N ARG A 543 5.31 6.68 -18.25
CA ARG A 543 4.78 7.82 -19.01
C ARG A 543 4.95 7.54 -20.48
N ALA A 544 3.91 7.75 -21.26
CA ALA A 544 3.93 7.57 -22.71
C ALA A 544 3.54 8.87 -23.39
N GLU A 545 4.46 9.44 -24.15
CA GLU A 545 4.25 10.62 -24.96
C GLU A 545 4.37 10.28 -26.45
N PHE A 546 3.65 11.01 -27.29
CA PHE A 546 3.72 10.84 -28.73
C PHE A 546 3.75 12.20 -29.41
N TYR A 547 4.80 12.42 -30.19
CA TYR A 547 5.06 13.65 -30.92
C TYR A 547 4.79 13.38 -32.40
N ASP A 548 3.74 13.97 -32.95
CA ASP A 548 3.42 13.78 -34.37
C ASP A 548 4.48 14.42 -35.27
N SER A 549 4.77 13.78 -36.40
CA SER A 549 5.72 14.31 -37.39
C SER A 549 5.20 15.57 -38.10
N PHE A 550 3.99 16.02 -37.77
CA PHE A 550 3.33 17.19 -38.34
C PHE A 550 3.22 18.38 -37.35
N GLY A 551 3.60 18.22 -36.08
CA GLY A 551 3.34 19.21 -35.03
C GLY A 551 4.54 19.91 -34.39
N GLU A 552 5.78 19.48 -34.62
CA GLU A 552 6.95 20.24 -34.12
C GLU A 552 7.41 21.30 -35.13
N SER A 553 6.83 22.49 -35.02
CA SER A 553 7.53 23.71 -35.45
C SER A 553 8.78 23.88 -34.60
N CYS A 554 9.95 23.54 -35.16
CA CYS A 554 11.26 23.70 -34.52
C CYS A 554 11.41 25.11 -33.95
N SER A 555 11.43 25.23 -32.62
CA SER A 555 12.01 26.39 -31.92
C SER A 555 13.45 26.03 -31.61
N GLY A 556 14.34 26.24 -32.60
CA GLY A 556 15.76 25.97 -32.46
C GLY A 556 16.57 27.25 -32.60
N ASP A 557 16.82 27.91 -31.48
CA ASP A 557 17.94 28.82 -31.28
C ASP A 557 19.19 27.94 -31.38
N GLY A 558 20.02 28.13 -32.40
CA GLY A 558 21.10 27.20 -32.74
C GLY A 558 22.06 26.86 -31.59
N GLY A 559 21.82 25.72 -30.94
CA GLY A 559 22.71 25.06 -30.00
C GLY A 559 22.72 23.56 -30.27
N ASP A 560 23.92 23.03 -30.53
CA ASP A 560 24.18 21.64 -30.92
C ASP A 560 23.59 20.60 -29.94
N GLN A 561 22.58 19.84 -30.38
CA GLN A 561 22.17 18.55 -29.80
C GLN A 561 21.95 17.55 -30.95
N MET A 562 22.51 16.36 -30.81
CA MET A 562 22.56 15.30 -31.83
C MET A 562 21.16 14.79 -32.18
N GLY A 563 20.75 14.94 -33.45
CA GLY A 563 19.57 14.28 -34.02
C GLY A 563 18.86 15.03 -35.14
N CYS A 564 18.95 16.37 -35.18
CA CYS A 564 18.34 17.16 -36.25
C CYS A 564 19.26 17.25 -37.47
N THR A 565 18.79 16.75 -38.62
CA THR A 565 19.43 17.03 -39.91
C THR A 565 19.14 18.50 -40.28
N ASP A 566 20.17 19.23 -40.72
CA ASP A 566 20.15 20.67 -41.05
C ASP A 566 18.83 21.17 -41.66
N CYS A 567 18.09 21.99 -40.91
CA CYS A 567 16.96 22.76 -41.45
C CYS A 567 17.50 24.08 -42.07
N PRO A 568 17.11 24.45 -43.30
CA PRO A 568 17.77 25.52 -44.07
C PRO A 568 17.24 26.90 -43.66
N CYS A 569 17.65 27.39 -42.49
CA CYS A 569 17.38 28.76 -42.04
C CYS A 569 18.65 29.63 -41.98
N THR A 570 19.66 29.32 -42.80
CA THR A 570 20.74 30.30 -43.04
C THR A 570 20.22 31.44 -43.92
N ASN A 571 20.89 32.58 -43.88
CA ASN A 571 20.61 33.77 -44.71
C ASN A 571 20.72 33.53 -46.25
N ASN A 572 20.81 32.29 -46.71
CA ASN A 572 20.93 31.86 -48.09
C ASN A 572 20.07 30.60 -48.40
N ALA A 573 18.80 30.57 -47.99
CA ALA A 573 17.87 29.52 -48.45
C ALA A 573 17.53 29.70 -49.95
N PRO A 574 17.53 28.63 -50.78
CA PRO A 574 17.14 28.72 -52.18
C PRO A 574 15.65 29.12 -52.35
N PRO A 575 15.29 29.71 -53.50
CA PRO A 575 13.89 30.03 -53.82
C PRO A 575 13.00 28.78 -53.71
N GLY A 576 11.99 28.81 -52.82
CA GLY A 576 11.01 27.72 -52.64
C GLY A 576 10.94 27.08 -51.26
N SER A 577 11.74 27.54 -50.28
CA SER A 577 11.68 27.01 -48.90
C SER A 577 10.45 27.55 -48.15
N VAL A 578 9.56 26.66 -47.71
CA VAL A 578 8.31 26.98 -47.00
C VAL A 578 8.45 26.60 -45.53
N GLY A 579 8.74 27.56 -44.66
CA GLY A 579 8.76 27.37 -43.21
C GLY A 579 8.50 28.70 -42.51
N GLY A 580 7.39 28.78 -41.76
CA GLY A 580 6.99 29.97 -41.00
C GLY A 580 6.81 29.63 -39.53
N CYS A 581 7.23 30.54 -38.64
CA CYS A 581 7.08 30.42 -37.19
C CYS A 581 5.76 31.08 -36.72
N THR A 582 5.08 30.48 -35.73
CA THR A 582 3.96 31.05 -34.94
C THR A 582 4.26 30.75 -33.46
N ASN A 583 4.05 31.62 -32.47
CA ASN A 583 2.78 32.18 -31.98
C ASN A 583 3.00 33.24 -30.85
N SER A 584 2.03 34.15 -30.65
CA SER A 584 1.44 34.64 -29.36
C SER A 584 0.67 35.97 -29.55
N ALA A 585 -0.31 36.22 -28.67
CA ALA A 585 -1.42 37.16 -28.88
C ALA A 585 -1.33 38.45 -28.03
N GLY A 586 -1.92 39.57 -28.50
CA GLY A 586 -2.25 40.69 -27.63
C GLY A 586 -2.64 42.03 -28.20
N THR A 587 -3.63 42.67 -27.58
CA THR A 587 -4.15 43.98 -27.99
C THR A 587 -3.44 45.16 -27.31
N SER A 588 -2.90 46.05 -28.13
CA SER A 588 -2.48 47.43 -27.81
C SER A 588 -1.12 47.65 -27.13
N ALA A 589 -0.07 46.98 -27.61
CA ALA A 589 1.31 47.31 -27.23
C ALA A 589 1.81 48.62 -27.86
N ARG A 590 2.69 49.35 -27.16
CA ARG A 590 3.35 50.56 -27.67
C ARG A 590 4.85 50.37 -27.78
N LEU A 591 5.41 50.74 -28.95
CA LEU A 591 6.85 50.74 -29.18
C LEU A 591 7.46 52.03 -28.61
N LEU A 592 8.43 51.90 -27.71
CA LEU A 592 9.17 53.01 -27.13
C LEU A 592 10.65 52.85 -27.50
N ALA A 593 11.21 53.89 -28.13
CA ALA A 593 12.64 53.96 -28.41
C ALA A 593 13.34 54.80 -27.33
N SER A 594 14.49 54.35 -26.86
CA SER A 594 15.34 55.12 -25.94
C SER A 594 16.82 54.96 -26.32
N GLY A 595 17.61 55.99 -26.06
CA GLY A 595 19.04 56.06 -26.42
C GLY A 595 19.34 57.13 -27.48
N SER A 596 20.63 57.40 -27.69
CA SER A 596 21.13 58.26 -28.77
C SER A 596 21.69 57.40 -29.90
N ALA A 597 21.20 57.60 -31.12
CA ALA A 597 21.78 56.96 -32.29
C ALA A 597 23.00 57.77 -32.77
N SER A 598 24.21 57.21 -32.70
CA SER A 598 25.41 57.82 -33.30
C SER A 598 25.96 56.92 -34.42
N VAL A 599 26.24 57.49 -35.58
CA VAL A 599 26.90 56.78 -36.70
C VAL A 599 28.41 56.72 -36.41
N ALA A 600 28.87 55.69 -35.72
CA ALA A 600 30.31 55.49 -35.51
C ALA A 600 30.94 54.71 -36.67
N LEU A 601 31.90 55.33 -37.37
CA LEU A 601 32.95 54.61 -38.12
C LEU A 601 34.00 54.06 -37.13
N PRO A 602 34.76 53.00 -37.48
CA PRO A 602 35.04 51.90 -36.56
C PRO A 602 36.10 52.23 -35.50
N SER A 603 35.70 52.21 -34.22
CA SER A 603 36.20 51.29 -33.19
C SER A 603 35.79 51.77 -31.79
N GLY A 604 34.97 50.97 -31.09
CA GLY A 604 35.04 50.87 -29.63
C GLY A 604 33.91 51.46 -28.77
N SER A 605 32.83 52.00 -29.34
CA SER A 605 31.65 52.39 -28.56
C SER A 605 30.37 51.98 -29.30
N THR A 606 29.59 51.08 -28.70
CA THR A 606 28.26 50.65 -29.18
C THR A 606 27.18 51.43 -28.43
N SER A 607 26.80 52.59 -28.95
CA SER A 607 25.48 53.16 -28.63
C SER A 607 24.44 52.34 -29.39
N ASP A 608 23.93 51.27 -28.79
CA ASP A 608 22.88 50.46 -29.41
C ASP A 608 21.57 51.25 -29.38
N LEU A 609 20.99 51.51 -30.56
CA LEU A 609 19.59 51.91 -30.62
C LEU A 609 18.75 50.69 -30.21
N ARG A 610 18.08 50.80 -29.06
CA ARG A 610 17.28 49.72 -28.48
C ARG A 610 15.80 50.09 -28.50
N PHE A 611 14.99 49.10 -28.80
CA PHE A 611 13.54 49.22 -28.80
C PHE A 611 12.97 48.34 -27.70
N GLY A 612 12.16 48.96 -26.83
CA GLY A 612 11.34 48.29 -25.85
C GLY A 612 9.90 48.21 -26.35
N LEU A 613 9.25 47.09 -26.11
CA LEU A 613 7.80 46.94 -26.25
C LEU A 613 7.22 46.95 -24.85
N SER A 614 6.20 47.79 -24.63
CA SER A 614 5.47 47.84 -23.38
C SER A 614 3.98 47.66 -23.59
N GLY A 615 3.35 46.91 -22.69
CA GLY A 615 1.92 46.59 -22.73
C GLY A 615 1.55 45.48 -23.73
N ALA A 616 2.50 44.65 -24.15
CA ALA A 616 2.16 43.38 -24.81
C ALA A 616 1.66 42.38 -23.75
N PRO A 617 0.92 41.31 -24.09
CA PRO A 617 0.60 40.29 -23.11
C PRO A 617 1.84 39.48 -22.70
N PRO A 618 1.81 38.87 -21.52
CA PRO A 618 2.85 37.94 -21.09
C PRO A 618 3.10 36.87 -22.16
N SER A 619 4.39 36.62 -22.45
CA SER A 619 4.83 35.62 -23.44
C SER A 619 4.60 35.98 -24.91
N ALA A 620 4.17 37.22 -25.22
CA ALA A 620 4.01 37.69 -26.60
C ALA A 620 5.36 37.79 -27.35
N PHE A 621 5.47 37.24 -28.56
CA PHE A 621 6.68 37.23 -29.37
C PHE A 621 6.61 38.37 -30.39
N GLY A 622 7.47 39.36 -30.20
CA GLY A 622 7.60 40.50 -31.11
C GLY A 622 8.74 40.31 -32.10
N VAL A 623 8.53 40.72 -33.36
CA VAL A 623 9.60 40.85 -34.37
C VAL A 623 9.84 42.32 -34.66
N LEU A 624 11.12 42.75 -34.58
CA LEU A 624 11.51 44.12 -34.92
C LEU A 624 12.03 44.19 -36.36
N THR A 625 11.45 45.09 -37.14
CA THR A 625 11.85 45.38 -38.51
C THR A 625 12.09 46.87 -38.71
N SER A 626 12.89 47.22 -39.71
CA SER A 626 13.09 48.61 -40.15
C SER A 626 12.99 48.75 -41.66
N GLY A 627 12.50 49.88 -42.16
CA GLY A 627 12.41 50.18 -43.60
C GLY A 627 12.49 51.68 -43.91
N ASP A 628 12.47 52.03 -45.21
CA ASP A 628 12.45 53.41 -45.69
C ASP A 628 11.13 54.14 -45.38
N ALA A 629 10.04 53.40 -45.14
CA ALA A 629 8.72 53.92 -44.77
C ALA A 629 8.03 53.00 -43.74
N ILE A 630 7.06 53.53 -43.00
CA ILE A 630 6.19 52.73 -42.11
C ILE A 630 5.30 51.84 -42.98
N ALA A 631 5.16 50.55 -42.64
CA ALA A 631 4.26 49.68 -43.38
C ALA A 631 2.81 50.18 -43.24
N PRO A 632 2.04 50.27 -44.34
CA PRO A 632 0.70 50.85 -44.30
C PRO A 632 -0.22 50.10 -43.34
N THR A 633 -0.93 50.85 -42.50
CA THR A 633 -2.00 50.33 -41.65
C THR A 633 -3.23 50.07 -42.52
N ASN A 634 -3.53 48.81 -42.85
CA ASN A 634 -4.82 48.51 -43.46
C ASN A 634 -5.55 47.40 -42.70
N PRO A 635 -6.65 47.72 -41.98
CA PRO A 635 -7.43 46.72 -41.28
C PRO A 635 -8.46 45.99 -42.16
N ALA A 636 -8.67 46.35 -43.43
CA ALA A 636 -9.69 45.70 -44.26
C ALA A 636 -9.51 45.90 -45.77
N SER A 637 -8.83 44.98 -46.47
CA SER A 637 -9.23 44.59 -47.84
C SER A 637 -8.56 43.29 -48.29
N ALA A 638 -9.33 42.47 -49.00
CA ALA A 638 -8.94 41.21 -49.58
C ALA A 638 -7.99 41.40 -50.79
N CYS A 639 -6.76 40.95 -50.65
CA CYS A 639 -5.85 40.48 -51.71
C CYS A 639 -5.18 39.26 -51.05
N PHE A 640 -5.44 38.01 -51.46
CA PHE A 640 -5.12 37.43 -52.76
C PHE A 640 -6.23 36.48 -53.21
N GLY A 641 -6.79 36.72 -54.39
CA GLY A 641 -7.63 35.76 -55.09
C GLY A 641 -6.78 34.57 -55.53
N LEU A 642 -7.24 33.38 -55.15
CA LEU A 642 -6.82 32.10 -55.70
C LEU A 642 -7.19 32.11 -57.20
N ASP A 643 -6.21 31.83 -58.07
CA ASP A 643 -6.35 31.36 -59.48
C ASP A 643 -5.23 31.83 -60.44
N SER A 644 -4.12 32.37 -59.94
CA SER A 644 -2.86 32.39 -60.73
C SER A 644 -1.70 31.93 -59.85
N GLY A 645 -1.03 30.87 -60.29
CA GLY A 645 -0.06 30.09 -59.50
C GLY A 645 1.17 30.87 -59.05
N ILE A 646 1.04 31.57 -57.93
CA ILE A 646 2.15 32.05 -57.10
C ILE A 646 1.86 31.66 -55.65
N GLN A 647 2.47 30.55 -55.22
CA GLN A 647 2.69 30.25 -53.81
C GLN A 647 3.88 31.11 -53.35
N SER A 648 3.70 32.02 -52.39
CA SER A 648 4.86 32.63 -51.71
C SER A 648 4.57 32.89 -50.25
N ALA A 649 5.53 32.48 -49.42
CA ALA A 649 5.59 32.67 -47.97
C ALA A 649 5.80 34.14 -47.61
N LEU A 650 5.14 34.57 -46.54
CA LEU A 650 4.99 35.97 -46.16
C LEU A 650 6.25 36.48 -45.45
N PHE A 651 7.28 36.80 -46.23
CA PHE A 651 8.16 37.96 -46.00
C PHE A 651 8.43 38.78 -47.27
N ASP A 652 7.96 38.34 -48.44
CA ASP A 652 8.09 39.12 -49.69
C ASP A 652 7.01 40.23 -49.83
N GLY A 653 5.97 40.21 -48.98
CA GLY A 653 4.94 41.25 -48.94
C GLY A 653 5.41 42.61 -48.38
N LEU A 654 6.55 42.66 -47.69
CA LEU A 654 7.18 43.90 -47.22
C LEU A 654 8.13 44.53 -48.26
N ARG A 655 8.38 43.86 -49.40
CA ARG A 655 9.10 44.46 -50.55
C ARG A 655 8.20 45.30 -51.46
N CYS A 656 6.88 45.28 -51.26
CA CYS A 656 5.94 45.98 -52.14
C CYS A 656 5.56 47.39 -51.68
N ALA A 657 6.20 47.92 -50.64
CA ALA A 657 6.31 49.36 -50.42
C ALA A 657 7.76 49.74 -50.73
N VAL A 658 7.95 50.66 -51.68
CA VAL A 658 9.25 51.08 -52.21
C VAL A 658 10.28 51.29 -51.09
N GLY A 659 11.21 50.35 -50.92
CA GLY A 659 12.25 50.42 -49.89
C GLY A 659 12.82 49.08 -49.44
N SER A 660 14.02 49.11 -48.85
CA SER A 660 14.69 47.94 -48.28
C SER A 660 14.19 47.69 -46.85
N THR A 661 13.57 46.55 -46.57
CA THR A 661 13.24 46.11 -45.21
C THR A 661 14.37 45.27 -44.62
N LEU A 662 14.72 45.52 -43.36
CA LEU A 662 15.73 44.75 -42.62
C LEU A 662 15.12 44.23 -41.31
N ARG A 663 15.31 42.94 -41.01
CA ARG A 663 14.92 42.32 -39.74
C ARG A 663 16.09 42.42 -38.77
N HIS A 664 15.83 42.92 -37.57
CA HIS A 664 16.85 43.13 -36.53
C HIS A 664 16.86 42.02 -35.46
N GLY A 665 15.75 41.32 -35.27
CA GLY A 665 15.64 40.23 -34.30
C GLY A 665 14.19 39.98 -33.85
N GLY A 666 14.01 39.05 -32.92
CA GLY A 666 12.73 38.82 -32.24
C GLY A 666 12.96 38.38 -30.79
N ARG A 667 12.00 38.66 -29.91
CA ARG A 667 12.07 38.29 -28.50
C ARG A 667 10.66 38.15 -27.92
N SER A 668 10.49 37.22 -26.98
CA SER A 668 9.29 37.11 -26.15
C SER A 668 9.25 38.20 -25.07
N ALA A 669 8.05 38.71 -24.81
CA ALA A 669 7.76 39.58 -23.67
C ALA A 669 7.87 38.78 -22.38
N ASP A 670 8.40 39.40 -21.34
CA ASP A 670 8.44 38.80 -20.01
C ASP A 670 7.03 38.70 -19.41
N THR A 671 6.94 38.15 -18.19
CA THR A 671 5.67 37.95 -17.48
C THR A 671 4.89 39.24 -17.21
N ASN A 672 5.51 40.41 -17.35
CA ASN A 672 4.84 41.71 -17.21
C ASN A 672 4.40 42.31 -18.55
N GLY A 673 4.65 41.61 -19.66
CA GLY A 673 4.29 42.12 -20.98
C GLY A 673 5.29 43.09 -21.58
N ASP A 674 6.49 43.17 -21.01
CA ASP A 674 7.55 44.03 -21.50
C ASP A 674 8.65 43.21 -22.18
N ILE A 675 9.15 43.70 -23.32
CA ILE A 675 10.36 43.14 -23.95
C ILE A 675 11.55 43.97 -23.46
N GLY A 676 12.15 43.53 -22.34
CA GLY A 676 13.51 43.97 -21.97
C GLY A 676 13.74 44.61 -20.62
N VAL A 677 12.91 44.38 -19.59
CA VAL A 677 13.06 45.10 -18.31
C VAL A 677 13.48 44.21 -17.14
N THR A 678 13.45 42.88 -17.25
CA THR A 678 13.83 42.01 -16.13
C THR A 678 14.98 41.04 -16.45
N ASN A 679 15.90 40.97 -15.49
CA ASN A 679 17.20 40.28 -15.54
C ASN A 679 17.03 38.77 -15.77
N GLY A 680 17.48 38.28 -16.93
CA GLY A 680 17.63 36.86 -17.26
C GLY A 680 18.92 36.63 -18.05
N PRO A 681 19.59 35.48 -17.88
CA PRO A 681 21.05 35.41 -17.79
C PRO A 681 21.72 35.15 -19.15
N TRP A 682 21.80 36.14 -20.04
CA TRP A 682 22.63 36.03 -21.25
C TRP A 682 23.29 37.36 -21.68
N GLY A 683 23.79 38.14 -20.71
CA GLY A 683 24.65 39.30 -20.99
C GLY A 683 25.41 39.72 -19.73
N GLY A 684 26.73 39.83 -19.83
CA GLY A 684 27.62 40.12 -18.70
C GLY A 684 27.23 41.37 -17.90
N GLU A 685 27.43 41.28 -16.58
CA GLU A 685 27.14 42.33 -15.59
C GLU A 685 27.79 43.66 -15.98
N GLY A 686 26.98 44.68 -16.30
CA GLY A 686 27.47 46.06 -16.43
C GLY A 686 26.72 47.02 -17.37
N GLY A 687 25.67 46.61 -18.08
CA GLY A 687 24.91 47.49 -18.99
C GLY A 687 23.44 47.75 -18.58
N PRO A 688 22.83 48.89 -18.96
CA PRO A 688 21.40 49.14 -18.71
C PRO A 688 20.47 48.23 -19.56
N PRO A 689 19.18 48.09 -19.17
CA PRO A 689 18.28 46.97 -19.53
C PRO A 689 18.12 46.68 -21.03
N ALA A 690 17.96 45.39 -21.36
CA ALA A 690 18.12 44.84 -22.71
C ALA A 690 16.84 44.89 -23.57
N GLY A 691 16.66 45.92 -24.40
CA GLY A 691 15.73 45.92 -25.54
C GLY A 691 16.27 45.13 -26.75
N ILE A 692 15.48 44.99 -27.83
CA ILE A 692 15.98 44.43 -29.09
C ILE A 692 16.91 45.46 -29.74
N ALA A 693 18.19 45.11 -29.92
CA ALA A 693 19.16 45.96 -30.58
C ALA A 693 18.93 45.95 -32.10
N ALA A 694 18.94 47.13 -32.72
CA ALA A 694 19.00 47.24 -34.18
C ALA A 694 20.43 46.92 -34.68
N ALA A 695 20.82 45.65 -34.62
CA ALA A 695 22.14 45.20 -35.01
C ALA A 695 22.23 44.98 -36.52
N GLY A 696 22.94 45.87 -37.22
CA GLY A 696 23.21 45.75 -38.64
C GLY A 696 24.14 46.87 -39.11
N ALA A 697 25.08 46.55 -39.99
CA ALA A 697 26.06 47.50 -40.49
C ALA A 697 25.39 48.68 -41.24
N GLY A 698 25.53 49.89 -40.70
CA GLY A 698 25.52 51.15 -41.47
C GLY A 698 24.15 51.76 -41.79
N PHE A 699 23.57 52.51 -40.84
CA PHE A 699 22.70 53.63 -41.19
C PHE A 699 23.59 54.85 -41.49
N ALA A 700 23.40 55.48 -42.65
CA ALA A 700 24.16 56.67 -43.00
C ALA A 700 23.64 57.89 -42.23
N ALA A 701 24.54 58.82 -41.86
CA ALA A 701 24.12 60.08 -41.26
C ALA A 701 23.20 60.85 -42.23
N GLY A 702 22.07 61.34 -41.74
CA GLY A 702 21.00 61.99 -42.53
C GLY A 702 19.93 61.03 -43.08
N GLN A 703 20.09 59.71 -42.90
CA GLN A 703 19.08 58.73 -43.29
C GLN A 703 17.94 58.68 -42.28
N THR A 704 16.69 58.60 -42.73
CA THR A 704 15.53 58.29 -41.89
C THR A 704 15.13 56.83 -42.10
N ARG A 705 14.85 56.11 -41.01
CA ARG A 705 14.28 54.76 -41.05
C ARG A 705 13.06 54.69 -40.15
N ALA A 706 12.03 54.04 -40.64
CA ALA A 706 10.87 53.65 -39.84
C ALA A 706 11.15 52.30 -39.20
N PHE A 707 11.00 52.20 -37.88
CA PHE A 707 11.06 50.94 -37.15
C PHE A 707 9.67 50.54 -36.70
N GLN A 708 9.36 49.25 -36.86
CA GLN A 708 8.04 48.72 -36.58
C GLN A 708 8.17 47.35 -35.93
N ALA A 709 7.47 47.19 -34.81
CA ALA A 709 7.30 45.90 -34.17
C ALA A 709 5.97 45.32 -34.63
N ILE A 710 5.99 44.05 -35.03
CA ILE A 710 4.80 43.36 -35.51
C ILE A 710 4.42 42.32 -34.46
N LEU A 711 3.16 42.38 -34.01
CA LEU A 711 2.53 41.47 -33.05
C LEU A 711 1.22 40.92 -33.66
N ARG A 712 0.77 39.75 -33.19
CA ARG A 712 -0.50 39.15 -33.61
C ARG A 712 -1.53 39.31 -32.49
N ASP A 713 -2.80 39.60 -32.83
CA ASP A 713 -3.83 39.92 -31.82
C ASP A 713 -4.62 38.68 -31.32
N ASP A 714 -4.66 37.55 -32.05
CA ASP A 714 -5.53 36.38 -31.73
C ASP A 714 -4.84 35.02 -32.05
N PRO A 715 -4.78 34.06 -31.09
CA PRO A 715 -4.14 32.76 -31.29
C PRO A 715 -5.01 31.70 -32.01
N LEU A 716 -6.32 31.93 -32.22
CA LEU A 716 -7.27 30.87 -32.66
C LEU A 716 -7.65 30.88 -34.15
N LEU A 717 -7.06 31.74 -34.99
CA LEU A 717 -7.38 31.79 -36.43
C LEU A 717 -6.25 31.19 -37.28
N SER A 718 -6.54 30.11 -38.00
CA SER A 718 -5.59 29.30 -38.79
C SER A 718 -5.09 29.92 -40.10
N CYS A 719 -5.40 31.19 -40.39
CA CYS A 719 -4.84 31.92 -41.53
C CYS A 719 -4.59 33.37 -41.11
N MET A 720 -3.32 33.80 -41.02
CA MET A 720 -2.80 35.13 -40.65
C MET A 720 -3.72 36.36 -40.91
N ARG A 721 -4.76 36.53 -40.09
CA ARG A 721 -5.55 37.76 -39.93
C ARG A 721 -5.25 38.34 -38.55
N GLY A 722 -5.23 39.68 -38.45
CA GLY A 722 -5.05 40.40 -37.18
C GLY A 722 -3.60 40.69 -36.78
N LEU A 723 -2.72 41.04 -37.74
CA LEU A 723 -1.42 41.63 -37.41
C LEU A 723 -1.61 43.11 -37.07
N ASN A 724 -1.23 43.50 -35.86
CA ASN A 724 -1.28 44.89 -35.45
C ASN A 724 -0.03 45.62 -35.95
N THR A 725 -0.18 46.36 -37.05
CA THR A 725 0.89 47.22 -37.60
C THR A 725 0.71 48.69 -37.20
N SER A 726 -0.25 49.02 -36.32
CA SER A 726 -0.60 50.41 -36.04
C SER A 726 0.45 51.22 -35.27
N GLN A 727 1.48 50.54 -34.72
CA GLN A 727 2.46 51.12 -33.81
C GLN A 727 3.87 51.06 -34.44
N ALA A 728 4.33 52.19 -34.97
CA ALA A 728 5.67 52.35 -35.53
C ALA A 728 6.35 53.61 -34.98
N VAL A 729 7.68 53.58 -34.88
CA VAL A 729 8.50 54.73 -34.48
C VAL A 729 9.45 55.06 -35.62
N SER A 730 9.35 56.27 -36.16
CA SER A 730 10.30 56.78 -37.15
C SER A 730 11.48 57.43 -36.46
N VAL A 731 12.69 57.00 -36.82
CA VAL A 731 13.94 57.54 -36.28
C VAL A 731 14.72 58.18 -37.43
N THR A 732 14.96 59.49 -37.33
CA THR A 732 15.85 60.22 -38.24
C THR A 732 17.23 60.30 -37.62
N PHE A 733 18.23 59.73 -38.29
CA PHE A 733 19.61 59.74 -37.84
C PHE A 733 20.24 61.07 -38.22
N THR A 734 20.33 62.01 -37.29
CA THR A 734 21.07 63.27 -37.49
C THR A 734 22.57 63.05 -37.27
N PRO A 735 23.45 63.75 -38.00
CA PRO A 735 24.91 63.69 -37.80
C PRO A 735 25.36 63.98 -36.37
#